data_AF-A0A7S0XPX5-F1
#
_entry.id   AF-A0A7S0XPX5-F1
#
_cell.length_a   1.000
_cell.length_b   1.000
_cell.length_c   1.000
_cell.angle_alpha   90.00
_cell.angle_beta   90.00
_cell.angle_gamma   90.00
#
_symmetry.space_group_name_H-M   'P 1'
#
loop_
_entity.id
_entity.type
_entity.pdbx_description
1 polymer ?
#
loop_
_entity_poly.entity_id
_entity_poly.type
_entity_poly.pdbx_seq_one_letter_code
_entity_poly.pdbx_strand_id
1 'polypeptide(L)'
;GDAGKQEEEEGSAEGVKAKAEVAVKQLPDDLILEYLKGKEDSLRLNILDLGGQEQFYSLHLLVLSRFGVYTICFDMSRLCSTADPADKAACLRNLRFWINSVWASSSAIEDGNVGTAPILLIGTHKDKVPSAEEHKAISDLLYEEFNRNQAFSRVQQYKDTVGDKRQVLWFFPVDNSAGLKDPVMVAAMRMVEECVEEEEYIKWRVPFTWLDVLETFRKCGKSAMSLQETVQLAADKGMGRTPDVSLEEEVQLMMEHLTALGMIMYSTEDSLRNLVILSPVIFLVQPLSLIVCDFAIHLEPEHKAARKALPDLWTQLTSQGVVSRKLLAELWKGFGNVKELEFLAVKYGIMVPLVKRGSEEDDADYLVPSILRKDPLDWPTDPPTFVGYLVIAGKQTLAKSLYGSIKMEEVKRQGFHPTGILARLLAKCVSWGEVLIGNARSEAGTDVSDLRGEEAQLSFGSHVFRISLAADQGCIRVVFFVGNPLEVVHTLTRLCSEVLAECAPGLACGFCVPADGGKWEGASGEERLHEDIVMLHGIKGLEWAVEMEVGMKISGQFCDVLSLRQRYGSWLLPRDLEGEYHIFISYRQGGFDSQLTEWLFHKLSREVDGSNMRVVVFLDKRRLESGKNFRIDFSRALMRSILAVPLVSWSALQRMLKLVHDSPCDNVLLEWTLILELLVCGRLKRCVPIMMGAPVKEGGEEKKLVRDLFADGDANKLPDVVCSEVVKEAERLLVDEGLKPSKDMYTRTVKQVVAQILLCDGVKAWDAKGSHGGAGGGVAHQR
;
A
#
# COMPACT_ATOMS: atom_id res chain seq x y z
N GLY A 1 22.29 18.88 -4.17
CA GLY A 1 20.99 18.50 -4.75
C GLY A 1 21.08 18.04 -6.19
N ASP A 2 22.24 17.58 -6.67
CA ASP A 2 22.40 17.05 -8.04
C ASP A 2 22.81 15.57 -8.09
N ALA A 3 23.33 14.98 -7.00
CA ALA A 3 23.75 13.57 -7.00
C ALA A 3 22.58 12.57 -7.05
N GLY A 4 21.42 12.93 -6.51
CA GLY A 4 20.24 12.04 -6.46
C GLY A 4 19.41 11.99 -7.75
N LYS A 5 19.68 12.87 -8.73
CA LYS A 5 18.98 12.84 -10.03
C LYS A 5 19.71 11.98 -11.07
N GLN A 6 21.03 11.83 -10.96
CA GLN A 6 21.81 11.03 -11.89
C GLN A 6 21.58 9.52 -11.68
N GLU A 7 21.43 9.06 -10.43
CA GLU A 7 21.15 7.63 -10.15
C GLU A 7 19.73 7.19 -10.57
N GLU A 8 18.74 8.10 -10.57
CA GLU A 8 17.39 7.80 -11.10
C GLU A 8 17.33 7.80 -12.64
N GLU A 9 18.19 8.55 -13.33
CA GLU A 9 18.30 8.54 -14.81
C GLU A 9 19.01 7.29 -15.34
N GLU A 10 19.98 6.73 -14.61
CA GLU A 10 20.79 5.58 -15.07
C GLU A 10 20.02 4.24 -15.15
N GLY A 11 18.94 4.08 -14.37
CA GLY A 11 18.03 2.92 -14.44
C GLY A 11 16.80 3.13 -15.33
N SER A 12 16.70 4.27 -16.02
CA SER A 12 15.57 4.57 -16.92
C SER A 12 15.70 3.82 -18.26
N ALA A 13 14.55 3.56 -18.90
CA ALA A 13 14.47 3.00 -20.25
C ALA A 13 15.41 3.69 -21.26
N GLU A 14 15.59 5.01 -21.13
CA GLU A 14 16.48 5.81 -21.97
C GLU A 14 17.97 5.61 -21.65
N GLY A 15 18.33 5.48 -20.38
CA GLY A 15 19.70 5.14 -19.94
C GLY A 15 20.14 3.77 -20.43
N VAL A 16 19.24 2.78 -20.37
CA VAL A 16 19.45 1.42 -20.93
C VAL A 16 19.63 1.47 -22.44
N LYS A 17 18.78 2.22 -23.15
CA LYS A 17 18.87 2.40 -24.61
C LYS A 17 20.19 3.03 -25.04
N ALA A 18 20.63 4.10 -24.39
CA ALA A 18 21.87 4.80 -24.74
C ALA A 18 23.11 3.89 -24.60
N LYS A 19 23.19 3.11 -23.51
CA LYS A 19 24.30 2.17 -23.27
C LYS A 19 24.24 0.96 -24.22
N ALA A 20 23.05 0.44 -24.53
CA ALA A 20 22.86 -0.65 -25.50
C ALA A 20 23.26 -0.23 -26.94
N GLU A 21 22.90 0.98 -27.38
CA GLU A 21 23.26 1.51 -28.70
C GLU A 21 24.78 1.71 -28.89
N VAL A 22 25.50 2.02 -27.81
CA VAL A 22 26.97 2.10 -27.81
C VAL A 22 27.58 0.71 -28.03
N ALA A 23 27.08 -0.31 -27.35
CA ALA A 23 27.53 -1.69 -27.49
C ALA A 23 27.26 -2.27 -28.90
N VAL A 24 26.14 -1.89 -29.54
CA VAL A 24 25.80 -2.30 -30.92
C VAL A 24 26.81 -1.81 -31.96
N LYS A 25 27.42 -0.64 -31.76
CA LYS A 25 28.38 -0.04 -32.73
C LYS A 25 29.74 -0.76 -32.77
N GLN A 26 30.00 -1.72 -31.89
CA GLN A 26 31.33 -2.32 -31.70
C GLN A 26 31.37 -3.86 -31.82
N LEU A 27 30.29 -4.48 -32.29
CA LEU A 27 30.25 -5.94 -32.49
C LEU A 27 31.17 -6.37 -33.65
N PRO A 28 31.92 -7.49 -33.51
CA PRO A 28 32.76 -8.00 -34.59
C PRO A 28 31.95 -8.36 -35.83
N ASP A 29 32.40 -7.94 -37.01
CA ASP A 29 31.73 -8.16 -38.31
C ASP A 29 31.42 -9.64 -38.58
N ASP A 30 32.25 -10.55 -38.05
CA ASP A 30 32.15 -12.00 -38.20
C ASP A 30 30.87 -12.56 -37.54
N LEU A 31 30.49 -12.05 -36.36
CA LEU A 31 29.29 -12.45 -35.60
C LEU A 31 28.02 -11.97 -36.31
N ILE A 32 28.09 -10.76 -36.89
CA ILE A 32 27.01 -10.15 -37.67
C ILE A 32 26.74 -10.97 -38.94
N LEU A 33 27.81 -11.37 -39.64
CA LEU A 33 27.72 -12.17 -40.88
C LEU A 33 27.23 -13.61 -40.66
N GLU A 34 27.50 -14.20 -39.49
CA GLU A 34 26.99 -15.53 -39.13
C GLU A 34 25.50 -15.50 -38.80
N TYR A 35 25.04 -14.46 -38.10
CA TYR A 35 23.62 -14.29 -37.74
C TYR A 35 22.72 -13.89 -38.91
N LEU A 36 23.23 -13.11 -39.87
CA LEU A 36 22.51 -12.71 -41.09
C LEU A 36 22.33 -13.85 -42.11
N LYS A 37 23.05 -14.98 -41.95
CA LYS A 37 22.87 -16.15 -42.81
C LYS A 37 21.61 -16.92 -42.41
N GLY A 38 20.48 -16.58 -43.02
CA GLY A 38 19.32 -17.47 -43.14
C GLY A 38 18.14 -17.23 -42.19
N LYS A 39 18.06 -16.06 -41.53
CA LYS A 39 16.84 -15.63 -40.82
C LYS A 39 16.22 -14.45 -41.55
N GLU A 40 15.04 -14.64 -42.13
CA GLU A 40 14.16 -13.50 -42.44
C GLU A 40 13.76 -12.82 -41.11
N ASP A 41 13.83 -11.50 -41.06
CA ASP A 41 13.44 -10.62 -39.95
C ASP A 41 11.95 -10.82 -39.62
N SER A 42 11.63 -11.90 -38.90
CA SER A 42 10.27 -12.23 -38.49
C SER A 42 10.08 -11.81 -37.04
N LEU A 43 9.05 -11.00 -36.80
CA LEU A 43 8.57 -10.68 -35.47
C LEU A 43 8.25 -11.97 -34.70
N ARG A 44 8.77 -12.10 -33.47
CA ARG A 44 8.50 -13.24 -32.60
C ARG A 44 7.57 -12.83 -31.48
N LEU A 45 6.35 -13.34 -31.52
CA LEU A 45 5.34 -13.10 -30.50
C LEU A 45 5.38 -14.23 -29.45
N ASN A 46 5.39 -13.84 -28.17
CA ASN A 46 5.12 -14.76 -27.06
C ASN A 46 3.65 -14.59 -26.65
N ILE A 47 2.88 -15.67 -26.68
CA ILE A 47 1.45 -15.65 -26.35
C ILE A 47 1.28 -16.21 -24.95
N LEU A 48 0.68 -15.41 -24.08
CA LEU A 48 0.33 -15.80 -22.71
C LEU A 48 -1.19 -15.84 -22.60
N ASP A 49 -1.72 -16.99 -22.18
CA ASP A 49 -3.13 -17.14 -21.85
C ASP A 49 -3.33 -16.89 -20.35
N LEU A 50 -3.95 -15.76 -20.03
CA LEU A 50 -4.29 -15.39 -18.66
C LEU A 50 -5.71 -15.86 -18.37
N GLY A 51 -5.84 -16.90 -17.55
CA GLY A 51 -7.13 -17.52 -17.25
C GLY A 51 -8.14 -16.50 -16.73
N GLY A 52 -9.32 -16.41 -17.36
CA GLY A 52 -10.33 -15.39 -17.04
C GLY A 52 -10.99 -15.45 -15.65
N GLN A 53 -10.52 -16.32 -14.75
CA GLN A 53 -11.13 -16.58 -13.45
C GLN A 53 -10.55 -15.66 -12.39
N GLU A 54 -11.41 -15.20 -11.47
CA GLU A 54 -11.07 -14.17 -10.48
C GLU A 54 -9.98 -14.61 -9.50
N GLN A 55 -9.84 -15.90 -9.23
CA GLN A 55 -8.80 -16.46 -8.38
C GLN A 55 -7.41 -16.06 -8.90
N PHE A 56 -7.21 -16.10 -10.22
CA PHE A 56 -5.94 -15.79 -10.87
C PHE A 56 -5.64 -14.29 -11.01
N TYR A 57 -6.58 -13.40 -10.68
CA TYR A 57 -6.38 -11.95 -10.84
C TYR A 57 -5.19 -11.42 -10.04
N SER A 58 -4.91 -12.04 -8.88
CA SER A 58 -3.72 -11.75 -8.10
C SER A 58 -2.42 -12.07 -8.86
N LEU A 59 -2.40 -13.10 -9.71
CA LEU A 59 -1.23 -13.47 -10.53
C LEU A 59 -1.08 -12.59 -11.77
N HIS A 60 -2.19 -12.21 -12.41
CA HIS A 60 -2.13 -11.43 -13.65
C HIS A 60 -1.36 -10.12 -13.50
N LEU A 61 -1.56 -9.41 -12.39
CA LEU A 61 -0.86 -8.16 -12.09
C LEU A 61 0.67 -8.30 -11.99
N LEU A 62 1.21 -9.53 -11.92
CA LEU A 62 2.66 -9.79 -11.97
C LEU A 62 3.21 -9.94 -13.40
N VAL A 63 2.32 -10.20 -14.37
CA VAL A 63 2.68 -10.53 -15.76
C VAL A 63 2.35 -9.39 -16.72
N LEU A 64 1.35 -8.57 -16.40
CA LEU A 64 0.98 -7.41 -17.21
C LEU A 64 2.11 -6.36 -17.19
N SER A 65 2.53 -5.90 -18.38
CA SER A 65 3.51 -4.84 -18.59
C SER A 65 3.12 -3.87 -19.71
N ARG A 66 3.90 -2.79 -19.90
CA ARG A 66 3.76 -1.86 -21.03
C ARG A 66 4.21 -2.44 -22.38
N PHE A 67 5.04 -3.49 -22.35
CA PHE A 67 5.74 -4.06 -23.50
C PHE A 67 4.95 -5.24 -24.11
N GLY A 68 3.65 -5.06 -24.30
CA GLY A 68 2.78 -6.10 -24.85
C GLY A 68 1.56 -5.53 -25.56
N VAL A 69 0.83 -6.40 -26.24
CA VAL A 69 -0.47 -6.12 -26.84
C VAL A 69 -1.51 -7.03 -26.20
N TYR A 70 -2.61 -6.45 -25.73
CA TYR A 70 -3.61 -7.17 -24.94
C TYR A 70 -4.87 -7.45 -25.75
N THR A 71 -5.21 -8.73 -25.89
CA THR A 71 -6.46 -9.18 -26.51
C THR A 71 -7.46 -9.56 -25.43
N ILE A 72 -8.52 -8.76 -25.27
CA ILE A 72 -9.58 -9.02 -24.29
C ILE A 72 -10.79 -9.62 -25.01
N CYS A 73 -11.04 -10.90 -24.75
CA CYS A 73 -12.14 -11.63 -25.37
C CYS A 73 -13.42 -11.53 -24.52
N PHE A 74 -14.57 -11.30 -25.16
CA PHE A 74 -15.89 -11.32 -24.53
C PHE A 74 -16.93 -12.04 -25.38
N ASP A 75 -18.01 -12.50 -24.75
CA ASP A 75 -19.13 -13.17 -25.43
C ASP A 75 -20.16 -12.12 -25.88
N MET A 76 -20.32 -11.96 -27.21
CA MET A 76 -21.27 -10.98 -27.75
C MET A 76 -22.73 -11.33 -27.41
N SER A 77 -23.05 -12.60 -27.22
CA SER A 77 -24.42 -13.03 -26.89
C SER A 77 -24.87 -12.55 -25.50
N ARG A 78 -23.94 -12.11 -24.65
CA ARG A 78 -24.22 -11.52 -23.34
C ARG A 78 -24.41 -9.99 -23.38
N LEU A 79 -24.15 -9.35 -24.51
CA LEU A 79 -24.28 -7.90 -24.70
C LEU A 79 -25.31 -7.52 -25.77
N CYS A 80 -25.82 -8.48 -26.54
CA CYS A 80 -26.83 -8.24 -27.56
C CYS A 80 -28.15 -7.71 -26.94
N SER A 81 -29.02 -7.17 -27.77
CA SER A 81 -30.29 -6.58 -27.34
C SER A 81 -31.21 -7.53 -26.57
N THR A 82 -31.09 -8.84 -26.79
CA THR A 82 -31.87 -9.90 -26.16
C THR A 82 -31.23 -10.49 -24.90
N ALA A 83 -30.04 -10.03 -24.50
CA ALA A 83 -29.31 -10.54 -23.35
C ALA A 83 -30.00 -10.20 -22.02
N ASP A 84 -29.84 -11.07 -21.04
CA ASP A 84 -30.30 -10.81 -19.68
C ASP A 84 -29.56 -9.60 -19.06
N PRO A 85 -30.26 -8.68 -18.37
CA PRO A 85 -29.62 -7.51 -17.75
C PRO A 85 -28.49 -7.86 -16.77
N ALA A 86 -28.59 -8.96 -16.02
CA ALA A 86 -27.57 -9.39 -15.08
C ALA A 86 -26.33 -9.92 -15.81
N ASP A 87 -26.51 -10.71 -16.87
CA ASP A 87 -25.41 -11.18 -17.71
C ASP A 87 -24.68 -10.02 -18.39
N LYS A 88 -25.44 -9.02 -18.86
CA LYS A 88 -24.91 -7.80 -19.45
C LYS A 88 -24.06 -7.02 -18.45
N ALA A 89 -24.58 -6.81 -17.24
CA ALA A 89 -23.86 -6.12 -16.17
C ALA A 89 -22.58 -6.87 -15.76
N ALA A 90 -22.63 -8.20 -15.65
CA ALA A 90 -21.47 -9.03 -15.34
C ALA A 90 -20.40 -8.95 -16.44
N CYS A 91 -20.80 -9.02 -17.71
CA CYS A 91 -19.89 -8.91 -18.85
C CYS A 91 -19.18 -7.55 -18.88
N LEU A 92 -19.93 -6.45 -18.71
CA LEU A 92 -19.35 -5.09 -18.65
C LEU A 92 -18.42 -4.90 -17.45
N ARG A 93 -18.76 -5.48 -16.28
CA ARG A 93 -17.88 -5.45 -15.10
C ARG A 93 -16.55 -6.16 -15.36
N ASN A 94 -16.57 -7.32 -16.03
CA ASN A 94 -15.36 -8.06 -16.39
C ASN A 94 -14.50 -7.30 -17.41
N LEU A 95 -15.13 -6.73 -18.45
CA LEU A 95 -14.43 -5.89 -19.42
C LEU A 95 -13.78 -4.68 -18.73
N ARG A 96 -14.51 -4.02 -17.82
CA ARG A 96 -13.97 -2.90 -17.02
C ARG A 96 -12.73 -3.34 -16.24
N PHE A 97 -12.80 -4.48 -15.56
CA PHE A 97 -11.68 -5.02 -14.79
C PHE A 97 -10.44 -5.23 -15.67
N TRP A 98 -10.58 -5.86 -16.82
CA TRP A 98 -9.44 -6.16 -17.71
C TRP A 98 -8.83 -4.91 -18.35
N ILE A 99 -9.67 -4.02 -18.88
CA ILE A 99 -9.22 -2.73 -19.45
C ILE A 99 -8.46 -1.91 -18.40
N ASN A 100 -9.00 -1.86 -17.18
CA ASN A 100 -8.36 -1.18 -16.07
C ASN A 100 -7.04 -1.85 -15.65
N SER A 101 -6.99 -3.19 -15.61
CA SER A 101 -5.78 -3.94 -15.21
C SER A 101 -4.63 -3.71 -16.18
N VAL A 102 -4.93 -3.70 -17.49
CA VAL A 102 -3.95 -3.33 -18.53
C VAL A 102 -3.45 -1.90 -18.28
N TRP A 103 -4.37 -0.95 -18.09
CA TRP A 103 -3.98 0.44 -17.83
C TRP A 103 -3.11 0.59 -16.58
N ALA A 104 -3.51 0.00 -15.47
CA ALA A 104 -2.81 0.07 -14.19
C ALA A 104 -1.39 -0.49 -14.24
N SER A 105 -1.17 -1.53 -15.04
CA SER A 105 0.11 -2.23 -15.14
C SER A 105 0.98 -1.71 -16.29
N SER A 106 0.39 -1.00 -17.26
CA SER A 106 1.11 -0.46 -18.43
C SER A 106 1.26 1.05 -18.46
N SER A 107 0.61 1.80 -17.55
CA SER A 107 0.70 3.26 -17.47
C SER A 107 2.07 3.71 -16.94
N ALA A 108 3.07 3.66 -17.80
CA ALA A 108 4.34 4.32 -17.58
C ALA A 108 4.20 5.83 -17.84
N ILE A 109 4.89 6.65 -17.04
CA ILE A 109 5.04 8.08 -17.29
C ILE A 109 6.25 8.23 -18.23
N GLU A 110 6.01 8.44 -19.51
CA GLU A 110 7.04 8.84 -20.48
C GLU A 110 6.76 10.30 -20.89
N ASP A 111 7.65 11.23 -20.54
CA ASP A 111 7.62 12.63 -21.01
C ASP A 111 6.25 13.34 -20.98
N GLY A 112 5.51 13.18 -19.88
CA GLY A 112 4.20 13.81 -19.71
C GLY A 112 3.06 13.17 -20.53
N ASN A 113 3.34 12.13 -21.33
CA ASN A 113 2.36 11.25 -21.95
C ASN A 113 2.28 9.91 -21.20
N VAL A 114 1.07 9.50 -20.86
CA VAL A 114 0.85 8.15 -20.31
C VAL A 114 0.86 7.18 -21.50
N GLY A 115 1.98 6.46 -21.67
CA GLY A 115 2.03 5.32 -22.57
C GLY A 115 1.19 4.19 -21.96
N THR A 116 0.20 3.66 -22.68
CA THR A 116 -0.56 2.47 -22.26
C THR A 116 -0.45 1.47 -23.39
N ALA A 117 -0.38 0.19 -23.06
CA ALA A 117 -0.27 -0.87 -24.04
C ALA A 117 -1.49 -0.91 -24.98
N PRO A 118 -1.33 -1.26 -26.27
CA PRO A 118 -2.45 -1.44 -27.20
C PRO A 118 -3.42 -2.51 -26.73
N ILE A 119 -4.72 -2.26 -26.90
CA ILE A 119 -5.80 -3.18 -26.50
C ILE A 119 -6.65 -3.53 -27.73
N LEU A 120 -6.91 -4.80 -27.94
CA LEU A 120 -7.89 -5.29 -28.91
C LEU A 120 -9.04 -5.95 -28.14
N LEU A 121 -10.26 -5.47 -28.37
CA LEU A 121 -11.46 -6.13 -27.87
C LEU A 121 -11.94 -7.15 -28.91
N ILE A 122 -12.05 -8.42 -28.53
CA ILE A 122 -12.49 -9.51 -29.40
C ILE A 122 -13.87 -9.98 -28.97
N GLY A 123 -14.88 -9.69 -29.78
CA GLY A 123 -16.24 -10.16 -29.58
C GLY A 123 -16.42 -11.55 -30.18
N THR A 124 -16.60 -12.57 -29.36
CA THR A 124 -16.79 -13.97 -29.78
C THR A 124 -18.26 -14.29 -30.06
N HIS A 125 -18.53 -15.47 -30.64
CA HIS A 125 -19.87 -15.96 -30.98
C HIS A 125 -20.61 -15.19 -32.08
N LYS A 126 -19.89 -14.76 -33.12
CA LYS A 126 -20.50 -14.14 -34.31
C LYS A 126 -21.49 -15.06 -35.04
N ASP A 127 -21.34 -16.37 -34.92
CA ASP A 127 -22.30 -17.37 -35.40
C ASP A 127 -23.68 -17.22 -34.73
N LYS A 128 -23.72 -16.82 -33.46
CA LYS A 128 -24.95 -16.56 -32.68
C LYS A 128 -25.45 -15.12 -32.82
N VAL A 129 -24.55 -14.16 -33.05
CA VAL A 129 -24.88 -12.75 -33.26
C VAL A 129 -24.40 -12.32 -34.66
N PRO A 130 -25.11 -12.72 -35.74
CA PRO A 130 -24.63 -12.47 -37.11
C PRO A 130 -24.98 -11.07 -37.65
N SER A 131 -25.90 -10.33 -37.02
CA SER A 131 -26.37 -9.02 -37.49
C SER A 131 -25.33 -7.92 -37.28
N ALA A 132 -25.05 -7.17 -38.34
CA ALA A 132 -24.18 -6.00 -38.30
C ALA A 132 -24.76 -4.85 -37.46
N GLU A 133 -26.08 -4.73 -37.40
CA GLU A 133 -26.78 -3.76 -36.55
C GLU A 133 -26.55 -4.05 -35.07
N GLU A 134 -26.61 -5.33 -34.66
CA GLU A 134 -26.28 -5.76 -33.30
C GLU A 134 -24.79 -5.50 -32.98
N HIS A 135 -23.88 -5.75 -33.92
CA HIS A 135 -22.46 -5.39 -33.73
C HIS A 135 -22.29 -3.89 -33.49
N LYS A 136 -23.02 -3.05 -34.23
CA LYS A 136 -22.99 -1.61 -34.04
C LYS A 136 -23.55 -1.20 -32.67
N ALA A 137 -24.67 -1.78 -32.25
CA ALA A 137 -25.27 -1.52 -30.94
C ALA A 137 -24.32 -1.91 -29.78
N ILE A 138 -23.67 -3.07 -29.86
CA ILE A 138 -22.65 -3.49 -28.89
C ILE A 138 -21.47 -2.51 -28.90
N SER A 139 -21.00 -2.09 -30.06
CA SER A 139 -19.89 -1.13 -30.18
C SER A 139 -20.23 0.22 -29.54
N ASP A 140 -21.45 0.71 -29.72
CA ASP A 140 -21.89 1.99 -29.15
C ASP A 140 -22.04 1.89 -27.62
N LEU A 141 -22.57 0.76 -27.12
CA LEU A 141 -22.59 0.46 -25.69
C LEU A 141 -21.19 0.45 -25.06
N LEU A 142 -20.23 -0.22 -25.69
CA LEU A 142 -18.84 -0.27 -25.20
C LEU A 142 -18.22 1.14 -25.18
N TYR A 143 -18.49 1.95 -26.20
CA TYR A 143 -18.02 3.33 -26.23
C TYR A 143 -18.63 4.17 -25.11
N GLU A 144 -19.95 4.10 -24.90
CA GLU A 144 -20.63 4.86 -23.83
C GLU A 144 -20.13 4.48 -22.44
N GLU A 145 -19.83 3.19 -22.21
CA GLU A 145 -19.40 2.67 -20.92
C GLU A 145 -17.92 2.96 -20.63
N PHE A 146 -17.07 2.99 -21.66
CA PHE A 146 -15.61 3.00 -21.49
C PHE A 146 -14.89 4.21 -22.08
N ASN A 147 -15.51 5.10 -22.85
CA ASN A 147 -14.81 6.24 -23.48
C ASN A 147 -14.13 7.22 -22.51
N ARG A 148 -14.56 7.25 -21.23
CA ARG A 148 -13.95 8.06 -20.17
C ARG A 148 -12.80 7.36 -19.46
N ASN A 149 -12.61 6.07 -19.73
CA ASN A 149 -11.49 5.30 -19.21
C ASN A 149 -10.22 5.68 -19.99
N GLN A 150 -9.13 5.91 -19.26
CA GLN A 150 -7.86 6.34 -19.84
C GLN A 150 -7.27 5.30 -20.79
N ALA A 151 -7.46 4.01 -20.51
CA ALA A 151 -7.00 2.93 -21.39
C ALA A 151 -7.77 2.86 -22.70
N PHE A 152 -9.02 3.36 -22.74
CA PHE A 152 -9.87 3.21 -23.91
C PHE A 152 -9.32 3.96 -25.13
N SER A 153 -8.50 4.98 -24.90
CA SER A 153 -7.74 5.68 -25.96
C SER A 153 -6.78 4.78 -26.74
N ARG A 154 -6.38 3.63 -26.18
CA ARG A 154 -5.51 2.62 -26.79
C ARG A 154 -6.27 1.40 -27.33
N VAL A 155 -7.60 1.42 -27.29
CA VAL A 155 -8.43 0.36 -27.90
C VAL A 155 -8.43 0.52 -29.41
N GLN A 156 -7.99 -0.54 -30.11
CA GLN A 156 -7.91 -0.57 -31.56
C GLN A 156 -9.29 -0.72 -32.19
N GLN A 157 -9.54 0.09 -33.21
CA GLN A 157 -10.80 0.10 -33.93
C GLN A 157 -10.76 -0.88 -35.10
N TYR A 158 -11.84 -1.64 -35.26
CA TYR A 158 -12.04 -2.47 -36.44
C TYR A 158 -12.86 -1.70 -37.49
N LYS A 159 -12.31 -1.60 -38.71
CA LYS A 159 -13.01 -1.01 -39.85
C LYS A 159 -13.74 -2.12 -40.60
N ASP A 160 -15.04 -2.19 -40.42
CA ASP A 160 -15.87 -3.20 -41.03
C ASP A 160 -16.54 -2.67 -42.31
N THR A 161 -16.75 -3.56 -43.28
CA THR A 161 -17.37 -3.22 -44.57
C THR A 161 -18.58 -4.11 -44.79
N VAL A 162 -19.78 -3.55 -44.63
CA VAL A 162 -21.04 -4.26 -44.78
C VAL A 162 -21.75 -3.73 -46.02
N GLY A 163 -21.69 -4.48 -47.12
CA GLY A 163 -22.10 -3.99 -48.45
C GLY A 163 -21.24 -2.80 -48.89
N ASP A 164 -21.88 -1.69 -49.29
CA ASP A 164 -21.19 -0.44 -49.68
C ASP A 164 -20.93 0.52 -48.50
N LYS A 165 -21.36 0.19 -47.28
CA LYS A 165 -21.22 1.06 -46.11
C LYS A 165 -20.01 0.65 -45.27
N ARG A 166 -19.12 1.61 -45.01
CA ARG A 166 -18.03 1.47 -44.05
C ARG A 166 -18.54 1.82 -42.65
N GLN A 167 -18.31 0.94 -41.69
CA GLN A 167 -18.57 1.20 -40.28
C GLN A 167 -17.30 1.01 -39.45
N VAL A 168 -17.20 1.72 -38.33
CA VAL A 168 -16.10 1.60 -37.38
C VAL A 168 -16.66 1.03 -36.09
N LEU A 169 -16.07 -0.07 -35.64
CA LEU A 169 -16.42 -0.77 -34.42
C LEU A 169 -15.26 -0.66 -33.41
N TRP A 170 -15.59 -0.59 -32.13
CA TRP A 170 -14.61 -0.58 -31.02
C TRP A 170 -14.16 -1.98 -30.60
N PHE A 171 -14.49 -3.00 -31.40
CA PHE A 171 -14.12 -4.39 -31.18
C PHE A 171 -14.13 -5.17 -32.51
N PHE A 172 -13.53 -6.36 -32.51
CA PHE A 172 -13.46 -7.28 -33.65
C PHE A 172 -14.51 -8.40 -33.48
N PRO A 173 -15.60 -8.43 -34.27
CA PRO A 173 -16.61 -9.49 -34.21
C PRO A 173 -16.10 -10.76 -34.91
N VAL A 174 -15.82 -11.79 -34.12
CA VAL A 174 -15.17 -13.03 -34.57
C VAL A 174 -16.10 -14.24 -34.41
N ASP A 175 -16.13 -15.08 -35.44
CA ASP A 175 -16.67 -16.44 -35.37
C ASP A 175 -15.56 -17.39 -34.89
N ASN A 176 -15.51 -17.60 -33.57
CA ASN A 176 -14.51 -18.48 -32.96
C ASN A 176 -14.69 -19.96 -33.33
N SER A 177 -15.84 -20.36 -33.90
CA SER A 177 -16.04 -21.73 -34.40
C SER A 177 -15.39 -21.95 -35.77
N ALA A 178 -15.25 -20.88 -36.57
CA ALA A 178 -14.61 -20.92 -37.88
C ALA A 178 -13.07 -20.79 -37.81
N GLY A 179 -12.53 -20.30 -36.70
CA GLY A 179 -11.09 -20.15 -36.49
C GLY A 179 -10.43 -19.27 -37.55
N LEU A 180 -9.30 -19.73 -38.12
CA LEU A 180 -8.56 -19.00 -39.17
C LEU A 180 -9.33 -18.82 -40.48
N LYS A 181 -10.50 -19.45 -40.65
CA LYS A 181 -11.36 -19.24 -41.82
C LYS A 181 -12.18 -17.96 -41.73
N ASP A 182 -12.35 -17.39 -40.52
CA ASP A 182 -13.01 -16.10 -40.36
C ASP A 182 -12.05 -14.96 -40.74
N PRO A 183 -12.37 -14.14 -41.75
CA PRO A 183 -11.52 -13.02 -42.15
C PRO A 183 -11.30 -12.00 -41.03
N VAL A 184 -12.23 -11.89 -40.06
CA VAL A 184 -12.07 -10.96 -38.94
C VAL A 184 -11.01 -11.44 -37.95
N MET A 185 -10.88 -12.76 -37.74
CA MET A 185 -9.80 -13.35 -36.93
C MET A 185 -8.43 -13.03 -37.54
N VAL A 186 -8.30 -13.18 -38.87
CA VAL A 186 -7.05 -12.85 -39.59
C VAL A 186 -6.75 -11.35 -39.51
N ALA A 187 -7.78 -10.49 -39.60
CA ALA A 187 -7.62 -9.06 -39.44
C ALA A 187 -7.19 -8.67 -38.01
N ALA A 188 -7.71 -9.35 -36.98
CA ALA A 188 -7.29 -9.14 -35.60
C ALA A 188 -5.82 -9.55 -35.39
N MET A 189 -5.38 -10.69 -35.93
CA MET A 189 -3.97 -11.12 -35.87
C MET A 189 -3.04 -10.11 -36.54
N ARG A 190 -3.40 -9.63 -37.74
CA ARG A 190 -2.63 -8.59 -38.44
C ARG A 190 -2.58 -7.29 -37.64
N MET A 191 -3.68 -6.88 -37.00
CA MET A 191 -3.70 -5.70 -36.15
C MET A 191 -2.75 -5.85 -34.94
N VAL A 192 -2.62 -7.05 -34.37
CA VAL A 192 -1.63 -7.32 -33.31
C VAL A 192 -0.21 -7.10 -33.86
N GLU A 193 0.12 -7.64 -35.02
CA GLU A 193 1.43 -7.45 -35.66
C GLU A 193 1.71 -5.97 -35.94
N GLU A 194 0.76 -5.26 -36.56
CA GLU A 194 0.83 -3.82 -36.84
C GLU A 194 1.08 -3.01 -35.54
N CYS A 195 0.35 -3.31 -34.46
CA CYS A 195 0.55 -2.65 -33.17
C CYS A 195 1.95 -2.88 -32.61
N VAL A 196 2.45 -4.12 -32.66
CA VAL A 196 3.78 -4.45 -32.13
C VAL A 196 4.88 -3.77 -32.95
N GLU A 197 4.77 -3.76 -34.28
CA GLU A 197 5.75 -3.11 -35.17
C GLU A 197 5.83 -1.59 -34.98
N GLU A 198 4.72 -0.95 -34.60
CA GLU A 198 4.68 0.49 -34.35
C GLU A 198 5.37 0.89 -33.04
N GLU A 199 5.42 0.00 -32.04
CA GLU A 199 5.97 0.28 -30.72
C GLU A 199 7.47 0.60 -30.74
N GLU A 200 7.88 1.61 -29.96
CA GLU A 200 9.26 2.10 -29.96
C GLU A 200 10.25 1.07 -29.40
N TYR A 201 9.83 0.32 -28.38
CA TYR A 201 10.69 -0.66 -27.71
C TYR A 201 11.09 -1.84 -28.61
N ILE A 202 10.29 -2.15 -29.65
CA ILE A 202 10.63 -3.16 -30.66
C ILE A 202 11.74 -2.66 -31.60
N LYS A 203 11.87 -1.34 -31.76
CA LYS A 203 12.84 -0.71 -32.66
C LYS A 203 14.19 -0.47 -31.97
N TRP A 204 14.33 -0.83 -30.69
CA TRP A 204 15.58 -0.66 -29.95
C TRP A 204 16.66 -1.58 -30.49
N ARG A 205 17.87 -1.03 -30.64
CA ARG A 205 19.04 -1.82 -31.03
C ARG A 205 19.69 -2.38 -29.78
N VAL A 206 19.73 -3.70 -29.68
CA VAL A 206 20.40 -4.43 -28.58
C VAL A 206 21.59 -5.23 -29.12
N PRO A 207 22.62 -5.46 -28.30
CA PRO A 207 23.75 -6.30 -28.69
C PRO A 207 23.34 -7.73 -29.07
N PHE A 208 23.96 -8.30 -30.11
CA PHE A 208 23.72 -9.70 -30.51
C PHE A 208 24.01 -10.69 -29.38
N THR A 209 24.99 -10.39 -28.53
CA THR A 209 25.35 -11.19 -27.35
C THR A 209 24.19 -11.36 -26.38
N TRP A 210 23.30 -10.36 -26.25
CA TRP A 210 22.12 -10.45 -25.39
C TRP A 210 21.13 -11.50 -25.92
N LEU A 211 20.96 -11.57 -27.24
CA LEU A 211 20.11 -12.56 -27.89
C LEU A 211 20.70 -13.97 -27.79
N ASP A 212 22.02 -14.11 -27.90
CA ASP A 212 22.74 -15.38 -27.70
C ASP A 212 22.56 -15.92 -26.27
N VAL A 213 22.64 -15.04 -25.27
CA VAL A 213 22.40 -15.40 -23.86
C VAL A 213 20.95 -15.82 -23.66
N LEU A 214 19.99 -15.06 -24.18
CA LEU A 214 18.56 -15.40 -24.12
C LEU A 214 18.25 -16.75 -24.80
N GLU A 215 18.83 -17.03 -25.97
CA GLU A 215 18.67 -18.32 -26.65
C GLU A 215 19.26 -19.46 -25.81
N THR A 216 20.35 -19.19 -25.08
CA THR A 216 20.95 -20.15 -24.16
C THR A 216 20.08 -20.39 -22.92
N PHE A 217 19.47 -19.35 -22.35
CA PHE A 217 18.47 -19.49 -21.28
C PHE A 217 17.33 -20.43 -21.69
N ARG A 218 16.79 -20.24 -22.90
CA ARG A 218 15.70 -21.09 -23.43
C ARG A 218 16.11 -22.55 -23.64
N LYS A 219 17.38 -22.81 -23.98
CA LYS A 219 17.89 -24.17 -24.24
C LYS A 219 18.37 -24.90 -22.98
N CYS A 220 18.70 -24.18 -21.90
CA CYS A 220 19.31 -24.80 -20.73
C CYS A 220 18.33 -25.63 -19.88
N GLY A 221 17.02 -25.51 -20.09
CA GLY A 221 15.98 -26.26 -19.38
C GLY A 221 15.82 -25.91 -17.89
N LYS A 222 16.58 -24.94 -17.37
CA LYS A 222 16.44 -24.44 -16.00
C LYS A 222 15.31 -23.40 -15.93
N SER A 223 14.57 -23.37 -14.82
CA SER A 223 13.56 -22.34 -14.55
C SER A 223 14.16 -21.07 -13.90
N ALA A 224 15.29 -21.21 -13.20
CA ALA A 224 16.04 -20.12 -12.60
C ALA A 224 17.55 -20.43 -12.54
N MET A 225 18.36 -19.39 -12.34
CA MET A 225 19.80 -19.47 -12.10
C MET A 225 20.28 -18.36 -11.17
N SER A 226 21.49 -18.50 -10.64
CA SER A 226 22.12 -17.45 -9.85
C SER A 226 22.67 -16.31 -10.71
N LEU A 227 22.75 -15.10 -10.14
CA LEU A 227 23.40 -13.97 -10.82
C LEU A 227 24.84 -14.27 -11.25
N GLN A 228 25.59 -14.99 -10.41
CA GLN A 228 26.97 -15.38 -10.73
C GLN A 228 27.05 -16.32 -11.94
N GLU A 229 26.16 -17.32 -12.01
CA GLU A 229 26.06 -18.19 -13.19
C GLU A 229 25.67 -17.39 -14.45
N THR A 230 24.77 -16.41 -14.31
CA THR A 230 24.36 -15.54 -15.42
C THR A 230 25.52 -14.69 -15.93
N VAL A 231 26.28 -14.06 -15.03
CA VAL A 231 27.46 -13.25 -15.37
C VAL A 231 28.53 -14.09 -16.06
N GLN A 232 28.81 -15.29 -15.55
CA GLN A 232 29.77 -16.20 -16.18
C GLN A 232 29.30 -16.63 -17.58
N LEU A 233 28.02 -16.98 -17.73
CA LEU A 233 27.46 -17.35 -19.03
C LEU A 233 27.56 -16.20 -20.04
N ALA A 234 27.25 -14.97 -19.60
CA ALA A 234 27.37 -13.77 -20.41
C ALA A 234 28.82 -13.52 -20.87
N ALA A 235 29.79 -13.69 -19.97
CA ALA A 235 31.21 -13.60 -20.31
C ALA A 235 31.62 -14.64 -21.35
N ASP A 236 31.16 -15.89 -21.20
CA ASP A 236 31.45 -16.99 -22.13
C ASP A 236 30.86 -16.73 -23.53
N LYS A 237 29.76 -15.97 -23.60
CA LYS A 237 29.14 -15.48 -24.85
C LYS A 237 29.77 -14.20 -25.40
N GLY A 238 30.76 -13.65 -24.71
CA GLY A 238 31.54 -12.50 -25.18
C GLY A 238 31.02 -11.13 -24.75
N MET A 239 30.14 -11.05 -23.74
CA MET A 239 29.80 -9.79 -23.06
C MET A 239 30.98 -9.24 -22.25
N GLY A 240 30.93 -7.96 -21.85
CA GLY A 240 32.00 -7.27 -21.12
C GLY A 240 33.07 -6.65 -22.02
N ARG A 241 32.74 -6.42 -23.30
CA ARG A 241 33.65 -5.78 -24.28
C ARG A 241 33.32 -4.32 -24.55
N THR A 242 32.21 -3.81 -24.01
CA THR A 242 31.78 -2.42 -24.19
C THR A 242 32.68 -1.49 -23.36
N PRO A 243 33.33 -0.48 -23.97
CA PRO A 243 34.12 0.51 -23.23
C PRO A 243 33.27 1.23 -22.18
N ASP A 244 33.85 1.49 -21.01
CA ASP A 244 33.22 2.22 -19.90
C ASP A 244 31.97 1.56 -19.28
N VAL A 245 31.72 0.28 -19.59
CA VAL A 245 30.66 -0.54 -18.97
C VAL A 245 31.28 -1.85 -18.49
N SER A 246 31.20 -2.13 -17.19
CA SER A 246 31.64 -3.42 -16.64
C SER A 246 30.76 -4.56 -17.14
N LEU A 247 31.27 -5.80 -17.07
CA LEU A 247 30.49 -6.98 -17.43
C LEU A 247 29.21 -7.08 -16.61
N GLU A 248 29.29 -6.82 -15.31
CA GLU A 248 28.17 -6.88 -14.38
C GLU A 248 27.10 -5.84 -14.71
N GLU A 249 27.51 -4.61 -15.04
CA GLU A 249 26.60 -3.56 -15.50
C GLU A 249 25.93 -3.94 -16.82
N GLU A 250 26.68 -4.48 -17.80
CA GLU A 250 26.12 -4.91 -19.08
C GLU A 250 25.09 -6.03 -18.90
N VAL A 251 25.38 -6.99 -18.02
CA VAL A 251 24.46 -8.09 -17.67
C VAL A 251 23.21 -7.58 -16.97
N GLN A 252 23.35 -6.61 -16.06
CA GLN A 252 22.20 -6.00 -15.39
C GLN A 252 21.28 -5.29 -16.39
N LEU A 253 21.85 -4.48 -17.30
CA LEU A 253 21.09 -3.80 -18.35
C LEU A 253 20.33 -4.78 -19.26
N MET A 254 20.99 -5.88 -19.63
CA MET A 254 20.35 -6.97 -20.38
C MET A 254 19.18 -7.56 -19.61
N MET A 255 19.37 -7.89 -18.33
CA MET A 255 18.32 -8.51 -17.52
C MET A 255 17.13 -7.59 -17.29
N GLU A 256 17.36 -6.30 -17.04
CA GLU A 256 16.32 -5.29 -16.90
C GLU A 256 15.50 -5.15 -18.21
N HIS A 257 16.19 -5.09 -19.35
CA HIS A 257 15.53 -5.05 -20.65
C HIS A 257 14.70 -6.31 -20.95
N LEU A 258 15.25 -7.50 -20.71
CA LEU A 258 14.53 -8.76 -20.91
C LEU A 258 13.38 -8.95 -19.91
N THR A 259 13.51 -8.39 -18.71
CA THR A 259 12.42 -8.36 -17.70
C THR A 259 11.30 -7.43 -18.13
N ALA A 260 11.62 -6.25 -18.68
CA ALA A 260 10.62 -5.32 -19.21
C ALA A 260 9.80 -5.96 -20.35
N LEU A 261 10.45 -6.75 -21.21
CA LEU A 261 9.82 -7.54 -22.28
C LEU A 261 9.06 -8.79 -21.78
N GLY A 262 9.09 -9.09 -20.47
CA GLY A 262 8.45 -10.27 -19.88
C GLY A 262 9.09 -11.61 -20.30
N MET A 263 10.31 -11.59 -20.81
CA MET A 263 11.02 -12.81 -21.24
C MET A 263 11.66 -13.54 -20.07
N ILE A 264 12.12 -12.79 -19.06
CA ILE A 264 12.66 -13.29 -17.80
C ILE A 264 12.07 -12.46 -16.65
N MET A 265 12.43 -12.77 -15.41
CA MET A 265 12.13 -11.93 -14.25
C MET A 265 13.38 -11.77 -13.38
N TYR A 266 13.80 -10.52 -13.19
CA TYR A 266 14.94 -10.14 -12.37
C TYR A 266 14.59 -8.90 -11.54
N SER A 267 15.12 -8.83 -10.31
CA SER A 267 14.94 -7.69 -9.42
C SER A 267 16.30 -7.30 -8.84
N THR A 268 16.57 -6.00 -8.79
CA THR A 268 17.79 -5.43 -8.21
C THR A 268 17.76 -5.38 -6.69
N GLU A 269 16.64 -5.71 -6.06
CA GLU A 269 16.49 -5.72 -4.61
C GLU A 269 17.43 -6.74 -3.96
N ASP A 270 18.12 -6.36 -2.89
CA ASP A 270 19.14 -7.17 -2.21
C ASP A 270 18.68 -8.61 -1.89
N SER A 271 17.41 -8.79 -1.52
CA SER A 271 16.83 -10.10 -1.17
C SER A 271 16.67 -11.03 -2.38
N LEU A 272 16.53 -10.48 -3.59
CA LEU A 272 16.24 -11.20 -4.84
C LEU A 272 17.34 -11.07 -5.89
N ARG A 273 18.31 -10.17 -5.71
CA ARG A 273 19.36 -9.84 -6.68
C ARG A 273 20.15 -11.06 -7.16
N ASN A 274 20.26 -12.08 -6.33
CA ASN A 274 20.98 -13.30 -6.70
C ASN A 274 20.11 -14.32 -7.47
N LEU A 275 18.81 -14.09 -7.64
CA LEU A 275 17.87 -14.98 -8.31
C LEU A 275 17.47 -14.41 -9.67
N VAL A 276 17.87 -15.09 -10.75
CA VAL A 276 17.47 -14.78 -12.13
C VAL A 276 16.46 -15.83 -12.58
N ILE A 277 15.19 -15.44 -12.73
CA ILE A 277 14.12 -16.34 -13.14
C ILE A 277 14.05 -16.35 -14.67
N LEU A 278 14.42 -17.48 -15.27
CA LEU A 278 14.52 -17.63 -16.73
C LEU A 278 13.16 -17.85 -17.41
N SER A 279 12.18 -18.38 -16.66
CA SER A 279 10.82 -18.55 -17.14
C SER A 279 9.83 -18.22 -16.01
N PRO A 280 9.24 -17.02 -16.00
CA PRO A 280 8.27 -16.62 -14.98
C PRO A 280 7.06 -17.56 -14.94
N VAL A 281 6.62 -18.08 -16.10
CA VAL A 281 5.49 -19.01 -16.18
C VAL A 281 5.79 -20.32 -15.46
N ILE A 282 6.93 -20.96 -15.75
CA ILE A 282 7.28 -22.25 -15.15
C ILE A 282 7.65 -22.10 -13.67
N PHE A 283 8.41 -21.05 -13.34
CA PHE A 283 8.92 -20.84 -11.99
C PHE A 283 7.84 -20.37 -11.02
N LEU A 284 6.98 -19.43 -11.45
CA LEU A 284 6.06 -18.71 -10.57
C LEU A 284 4.61 -19.10 -10.85
N VAL A 285 4.13 -18.93 -12.09
CA VAL A 285 2.70 -19.08 -12.41
C VAL A 285 2.22 -20.51 -12.21
N GLN A 286 2.91 -21.50 -12.78
CA GLN A 286 2.51 -22.92 -12.68
C GLN A 286 2.38 -23.43 -11.24
N PRO A 287 3.38 -23.28 -10.35
CA PRO A 287 3.24 -23.78 -8.99
C PRO A 287 2.22 -22.98 -8.17
N LEU A 288 2.07 -21.67 -8.40
CA LEU A 288 1.05 -20.87 -7.73
C LEU A 288 -0.36 -21.22 -8.18
N SER A 289 -0.54 -21.60 -9.44
CA SER A 289 -1.84 -22.09 -9.93
C SER A 289 -2.32 -23.35 -9.22
N LEU A 290 -1.45 -24.11 -8.55
CA LEU A 290 -1.85 -25.27 -7.71
C LEU A 290 -2.49 -24.87 -6.38
N ILE A 291 -2.32 -23.61 -5.95
CA ILE A 291 -2.92 -23.09 -4.72
C ILE A 291 -3.94 -21.98 -4.99
N VAL A 292 -3.86 -21.32 -6.15
CA VAL A 292 -4.72 -20.22 -6.58
C VAL A 292 -5.66 -20.65 -7.72
N CYS A 293 -6.43 -21.71 -7.53
CA CYS A 293 -7.36 -22.22 -8.56
C CYS A 293 -8.75 -22.58 -8.03
N ASP A 294 -9.69 -22.75 -8.95
CA ASP A 294 -10.96 -23.42 -8.68
C ASP A 294 -10.77 -24.96 -8.67
N PHE A 295 -10.71 -25.52 -7.46
CA PHE A 295 -10.51 -26.96 -7.23
C PHE A 295 -11.66 -27.85 -7.73
N ALA A 296 -12.81 -27.30 -8.13
CA ALA A 296 -13.91 -28.08 -8.70
C ALA A 296 -13.65 -28.45 -10.17
N ILE A 297 -12.88 -27.63 -10.89
CA ILE A 297 -12.67 -27.76 -12.35
C ILE A 297 -11.19 -27.92 -12.73
N HIS A 298 -10.25 -27.48 -11.89
CA HIS A 298 -8.80 -27.54 -12.15
C HIS A 298 -8.12 -28.58 -11.25
N LEU A 299 -8.42 -29.86 -11.46
CA LEU A 299 -7.83 -30.97 -10.68
C LEU A 299 -6.62 -31.59 -11.39
N GLU A 300 -5.44 -31.14 -11.00
CA GLU A 300 -4.16 -31.68 -11.45
C GLU A 300 -3.75 -32.98 -10.72
N PRO A 301 -2.79 -33.76 -11.27
CA PRO A 301 -2.24 -34.95 -10.60
C PRO A 301 -1.72 -34.68 -9.18
N GLU A 302 -1.07 -33.54 -8.97
CA GLU A 302 -0.53 -33.05 -7.70
C GLU A 302 -1.65 -32.89 -6.66
N HIS A 303 -2.81 -32.36 -7.05
CA HIS A 303 -3.98 -32.24 -6.17
C HIS A 303 -4.48 -33.60 -5.68
N LYS A 304 -4.49 -34.61 -6.57
CA LYS A 304 -4.91 -35.98 -6.22
C LYS A 304 -3.94 -36.63 -5.25
N ALA A 305 -2.63 -36.42 -5.44
CA ALA A 305 -1.60 -36.91 -4.54
C ALA A 305 -1.70 -36.24 -3.15
N ALA A 306 -1.77 -34.90 -3.13
CA ALA A 306 -1.90 -34.11 -1.91
C ALA A 306 -3.17 -34.46 -1.11
N ARG A 307 -4.33 -34.54 -1.78
CA ARG A 307 -5.61 -34.92 -1.16
C ARG A 307 -5.56 -36.32 -0.52
N LYS A 308 -4.83 -37.26 -1.13
CA LYS A 308 -4.68 -38.62 -0.61
C LYS A 308 -3.71 -38.67 0.57
N ALA A 309 -2.61 -37.92 0.49
CA ALA A 309 -1.57 -37.92 1.51
C ALA A 309 -1.96 -37.12 2.76
N LEU A 310 -2.62 -35.98 2.58
CA LEU A 310 -2.89 -34.99 3.61
C LEU A 310 -4.35 -34.48 3.53
N PRO A 311 -5.35 -35.33 3.79
CA PRO A 311 -6.76 -35.00 3.58
C PRO A 311 -7.24 -33.80 4.42
N ASP A 312 -6.84 -33.71 5.68
CA ASP A 312 -7.28 -32.64 6.59
C ASP A 312 -6.72 -31.27 6.15
N LEU A 313 -5.43 -31.22 5.79
CA LEU A 313 -4.78 -30.01 5.28
C LEU A 313 -5.35 -29.59 3.91
N TRP A 314 -5.68 -30.56 3.06
CA TRP A 314 -6.37 -30.30 1.79
C TRP A 314 -7.75 -29.67 2.02
N THR A 315 -8.49 -30.14 3.03
CA THR A 315 -9.77 -29.52 3.41
C THR A 315 -9.59 -28.09 3.93
N GLN A 316 -8.54 -27.80 4.69
CA GLN A 316 -8.23 -26.43 5.12
C GLN A 316 -7.98 -25.49 3.94
N LEU A 317 -7.18 -25.91 2.95
CA LEU A 317 -6.93 -25.13 1.74
C LEU A 317 -8.24 -24.87 0.98
N THR A 318 -9.01 -25.91 0.71
CA THR A 318 -10.20 -25.83 -0.14
C THR A 318 -11.43 -25.20 0.52
N SER A 319 -11.52 -25.18 1.86
CA SER A 319 -12.68 -24.65 2.59
C SER A 319 -12.41 -23.33 3.32
N GLN A 320 -11.17 -23.07 3.73
CA GLN A 320 -10.79 -21.90 4.53
C GLN A 320 -9.74 -21.03 3.84
N GLY A 321 -9.18 -21.47 2.71
CA GLY A 321 -8.08 -20.77 2.06
C GLY A 321 -6.77 -20.79 2.84
N VAL A 322 -6.57 -21.78 3.72
CA VAL A 322 -5.35 -21.90 4.54
C VAL A 322 -4.50 -23.07 4.06
N VAL A 323 -3.25 -22.81 3.72
CA VAL A 323 -2.27 -23.80 3.25
C VAL A 323 -1.12 -23.92 4.23
N SER A 324 -0.80 -25.13 4.68
CA SER A 324 0.39 -25.35 5.52
C SER A 324 1.63 -25.60 4.67
N ARG A 325 2.81 -25.31 5.21
CA ARG A 325 4.09 -25.60 4.54
C ARG A 325 4.24 -27.09 4.18
N LYS A 326 3.67 -27.99 5.00
CA LYS A 326 3.62 -29.43 4.71
C LYS A 326 2.82 -29.76 3.44
N LEU A 327 1.69 -29.08 3.24
CA LEU A 327 0.89 -29.26 2.03
C LEU A 327 1.58 -28.66 0.80
N LEU A 328 2.22 -27.49 0.94
CA LEU A 328 3.03 -26.88 -0.10
C LEU A 328 4.16 -27.82 -0.56
N ALA A 329 4.84 -28.50 0.36
CA ALA A 329 5.90 -29.44 0.02
C ALA A 329 5.42 -30.61 -0.87
N GLU A 330 4.17 -31.06 -0.72
CA GLU A 330 3.60 -32.11 -1.58
C GLU A 330 3.11 -31.54 -2.91
N LEU A 331 2.47 -30.36 -2.91
CA LEU A 331 2.01 -29.69 -4.13
C LEU A 331 3.17 -29.25 -5.03
N TRP A 332 4.27 -28.80 -4.43
CA TRP A 332 5.42 -28.24 -5.15
C TRP A 332 6.59 -29.20 -5.32
N LYS A 333 6.38 -30.50 -5.08
CA LYS A 333 7.42 -31.53 -5.13
C LYS A 333 8.17 -31.62 -6.46
N GLY A 334 7.52 -31.23 -7.57
CA GLY A 334 8.11 -31.19 -8.91
C GLY A 334 8.86 -29.91 -9.26
N PHE A 335 8.86 -28.90 -8.38
CA PHE A 335 9.43 -27.58 -8.65
C PHE A 335 10.73 -27.36 -7.86
N GLY A 336 11.69 -26.66 -8.47
CA GLY A 336 12.93 -26.22 -7.82
C GLY A 336 12.74 -24.91 -7.05
N ASN A 337 13.73 -24.50 -6.26
CA ASN A 337 13.79 -23.17 -5.62
C ASN A 337 12.53 -22.83 -4.78
N VAL A 338 12.01 -23.82 -4.07
CA VAL A 338 10.75 -23.70 -3.31
C VAL A 338 10.80 -22.57 -2.28
N LYS A 339 11.96 -22.32 -1.66
CA LYS A 339 12.11 -21.25 -0.67
C LYS A 339 11.96 -19.87 -1.30
N GLU A 340 12.58 -19.66 -2.46
CA GLU A 340 12.48 -18.41 -3.21
C GLU A 340 11.06 -18.22 -3.76
N LEU A 341 10.43 -19.29 -4.24
CA LEU A 341 9.03 -19.29 -4.66
C LEU A 341 8.09 -18.90 -3.51
N GLU A 342 8.26 -19.51 -2.34
CA GLU A 342 7.49 -19.19 -1.13
C GLU A 342 7.67 -17.71 -0.74
N PHE A 343 8.91 -17.21 -0.76
CA PHE A 343 9.22 -15.81 -0.48
C PHE A 343 8.52 -14.87 -1.47
N LEU A 344 8.59 -15.14 -2.77
CA LEU A 344 7.94 -14.33 -3.80
C LEU A 344 6.41 -14.36 -3.65
N ALA A 345 5.83 -15.52 -3.35
CA ALA A 345 4.39 -15.65 -3.12
C ALA A 345 3.91 -14.80 -1.93
N VAL A 346 4.69 -14.75 -0.85
CA VAL A 346 4.41 -13.88 0.30
C VAL A 346 4.62 -12.42 -0.05
N LYS A 347 5.74 -12.09 -0.71
CA LYS A 347 6.08 -10.73 -1.12
C LYS A 347 5.00 -10.08 -1.99
N TYR A 348 4.48 -10.83 -2.96
CA TYR A 348 3.44 -10.34 -3.86
C TYR A 348 2.01 -10.48 -3.30
N GLY A 349 1.86 -10.87 -2.03
CA GLY A 349 0.57 -10.95 -1.34
C GLY A 349 -0.37 -12.03 -1.87
N ILE A 350 0.19 -13.07 -2.52
CA ILE A 350 -0.55 -14.27 -2.93
C ILE A 350 -0.77 -15.17 -1.70
N MET A 351 0.25 -15.25 -0.84
CA MET A 351 0.21 -15.95 0.43
C MET A 351 0.49 -14.99 1.59
N VAL A 352 -0.02 -15.29 2.78
CA VAL A 352 0.19 -14.49 3.99
C VAL A 352 0.56 -15.40 5.14
N PRO A 353 1.73 -15.25 5.76
CA PRO A 353 2.08 -16.06 6.91
C PRO A 353 1.12 -15.75 8.07
N LEU A 354 0.54 -16.80 8.64
CA LEU A 354 -0.29 -16.75 9.85
C LEU A 354 0.59 -17.07 11.07
N VAL A 355 0.51 -16.25 12.12
CA VAL A 355 1.33 -16.45 13.32
C VAL A 355 0.71 -17.53 14.19
N LYS A 356 1.35 -18.71 14.26
CA LYS A 356 1.05 -19.73 15.27
C LYS A 356 2.00 -19.59 16.46
N ARG A 357 1.48 -19.26 17.65
CA ARG A 357 2.31 -19.30 18.89
C ARG A 357 2.57 -20.76 19.29
N GLY A 358 3.85 -21.13 19.40
CA GLY A 358 4.30 -22.43 19.95
C GLY A 358 4.71 -23.49 18.91
N SER A 359 4.62 -23.19 17.62
CA SER A 359 5.12 -24.06 16.55
C SER A 359 6.58 -23.75 16.21
N GLU A 360 7.36 -24.78 15.86
CA GLU A 360 8.69 -24.63 15.26
C GLU A 360 8.58 -23.87 13.91
N GLU A 361 9.67 -23.24 13.46
CA GLU A 361 9.73 -22.52 12.15
C GLU A 361 9.26 -23.38 10.96
N ASP A 362 9.31 -24.71 11.10
CA ASP A 362 8.92 -25.69 10.08
C ASP A 362 7.39 -25.92 9.94
N ASP A 363 6.55 -25.34 10.81
CA ASP A 363 5.08 -25.55 10.79
C ASP A 363 4.29 -24.25 10.56
N ALA A 364 4.75 -23.45 9.60
CA ALA A 364 4.07 -22.24 9.16
C ALA A 364 2.82 -22.54 8.32
N ASP A 365 1.74 -21.82 8.61
CA ASP A 365 0.52 -21.78 7.78
C ASP A 365 0.45 -20.46 7.04
N TYR A 366 -0.16 -20.50 5.86
CA TYR A 366 -0.37 -19.35 5.00
C TYR A 366 -1.84 -19.21 4.65
N LEU A 367 -2.35 -17.98 4.67
CA LEU A 367 -3.62 -17.63 4.07
C LEU A 367 -3.43 -17.37 2.57
N VAL A 368 -4.34 -17.85 1.73
CA VAL A 368 -4.44 -17.58 0.29
C VAL A 368 -5.73 -16.79 0.04
N PRO A 369 -5.69 -15.45 0.01
CA PRO A 369 -6.91 -14.63 0.02
C PRO A 369 -7.81 -14.82 -1.20
N SER A 370 -7.24 -15.18 -2.36
CA SER A 370 -7.97 -15.29 -3.63
C SER A 370 -8.94 -16.48 -3.72
N ILE A 371 -8.80 -17.47 -2.84
CA ILE A 371 -9.66 -18.66 -2.78
C ILE A 371 -10.58 -18.66 -1.55
N LEU A 372 -10.61 -17.54 -0.81
CA LEU A 372 -11.52 -17.38 0.31
C LEU A 372 -12.97 -17.51 -0.15
N ARG A 373 -13.80 -18.05 0.73
CA ARG A 373 -15.23 -18.22 0.48
C ARG A 373 -15.89 -16.87 0.24
N LYS A 374 -16.96 -16.86 -0.56
CA LYS A 374 -17.69 -15.65 -0.96
C LYS A 374 -19.05 -15.49 -0.29
N ASP A 375 -19.41 -16.38 0.64
CA ASP A 375 -20.60 -16.16 1.46
C ASP A 375 -20.44 -14.91 2.32
N PRO A 376 -21.54 -14.18 2.60
CA PRO A 376 -21.46 -12.97 3.40
C PRO A 376 -21.10 -13.27 4.87
N LEU A 377 -20.42 -12.31 5.50
CA LEU A 377 -20.10 -12.30 6.92
C LEU A 377 -21.27 -11.79 7.74
N ASP A 378 -21.55 -12.48 8.85
CA ASP A 378 -22.46 -12.01 9.88
C ASP A 378 -21.97 -10.68 10.46
N TRP A 379 -22.88 -9.75 10.75
CA TRP A 379 -22.54 -8.47 11.35
C TRP A 379 -22.12 -8.63 12.82
N PRO A 380 -21.13 -7.86 13.32
CA PRO A 380 -20.76 -7.89 14.73
C PRO A 380 -21.92 -7.41 15.61
N THR A 381 -21.88 -7.77 16.89
CA THR A 381 -22.85 -7.31 17.88
C THR A 381 -22.74 -5.81 18.15
N ASP A 382 -21.52 -5.27 18.08
CA ASP A 382 -21.29 -3.85 18.27
C ASP A 382 -21.82 -3.06 17.06
N PRO A 383 -22.55 -1.95 17.29
CA PRO A 383 -23.10 -1.17 16.20
C PRO A 383 -21.98 -0.44 15.44
N PRO A 384 -22.09 -0.34 14.10
CA PRO A 384 -21.20 0.51 13.32
C PRO A 384 -21.28 1.97 13.77
N THR A 385 -20.15 2.67 13.74
CA THR A 385 -20.03 4.09 14.13
C THR A 385 -19.85 5.00 12.92
N PHE A 386 -19.02 4.58 11.97
CA PHE A 386 -18.68 5.36 10.80
C PHE A 386 -18.58 4.49 9.54
N VAL A 387 -18.67 5.12 8.38
CA VAL A 387 -18.40 4.53 7.07
C VAL A 387 -17.56 5.48 6.22
N GLY A 388 -16.61 4.92 5.49
CA GLY A 388 -15.78 5.61 4.52
C GLY A 388 -15.44 4.71 3.34
N TYR A 389 -14.72 5.27 2.37
CA TYR A 389 -14.43 4.63 1.10
C TYR A 389 -12.97 4.78 0.73
N LEU A 390 -12.30 3.68 0.44
CA LEU A 390 -10.99 3.69 -0.18
C LEU A 390 -11.17 3.63 -1.70
N VAL A 391 -10.84 4.74 -2.35
CA VAL A 391 -10.97 4.91 -3.80
C VAL A 391 -9.60 4.71 -4.44
N ILE A 392 -9.56 3.89 -5.49
CA ILE A 392 -8.36 3.64 -6.28
C ILE A 392 -8.58 4.23 -7.66
N ALA A 393 -7.64 5.03 -8.14
CA ALA A 393 -7.68 5.56 -9.50
C ALA A 393 -6.26 5.95 -9.95
N GLY A 394 -6.15 6.44 -11.18
CA GLY A 394 -4.88 6.96 -11.67
C GLY A 394 -4.35 8.12 -10.85
N LYS A 395 -3.02 8.19 -10.67
CA LYS A 395 -2.36 9.27 -9.92
C LYS A 395 -2.80 10.67 -10.38
N GLN A 396 -2.90 10.89 -11.69
CA GLN A 396 -3.38 12.17 -12.24
C GLN A 396 -4.87 12.40 -12.00
N THR A 397 -5.69 11.35 -12.08
CA THR A 397 -7.14 11.44 -11.83
C THR A 397 -7.40 11.85 -10.40
N LEU A 398 -6.75 11.18 -9.44
CA LEU A 398 -6.82 11.54 -8.03
C LEU A 398 -6.27 12.93 -7.76
N ALA A 399 -5.22 13.38 -8.48
CA ALA A 399 -4.69 14.73 -8.34
C ALA A 399 -5.61 15.83 -8.91
N LYS A 400 -6.30 15.56 -10.02
CA LYS A 400 -7.17 16.53 -10.72
C LYS A 400 -8.55 16.68 -10.10
N SER A 401 -9.06 15.62 -9.45
CA SER A 401 -10.39 15.61 -8.80
C SER A 401 -10.45 16.36 -7.46
N LEU A 402 -9.38 17.07 -7.08
CA LEU A 402 -9.20 17.67 -5.76
C LEU A 402 -9.77 19.09 -5.63
N TYR A 403 -11.09 19.30 -5.76
CA TYR A 403 -11.70 20.48 -5.12
C TYR A 403 -13.19 20.27 -4.85
N GLY A 404 -13.51 19.83 -3.63
CA GLY A 404 -14.89 19.60 -3.19
C GLY A 404 -15.30 18.12 -3.23
N SER A 405 -16.61 17.88 -3.24
CA SER A 405 -17.17 16.52 -3.29
C SER A 405 -17.10 15.91 -4.71
N ILE A 406 -16.84 14.62 -4.75
CA ILE A 406 -16.81 13.75 -5.93
C ILE A 406 -18.09 12.91 -5.93
N LYS A 407 -18.73 12.78 -7.09
CA LYS A 407 -19.89 11.90 -7.27
C LYS A 407 -19.44 10.44 -7.34
N MET A 408 -20.15 9.54 -6.68
CA MET A 408 -19.85 8.10 -6.73
C MET A 408 -19.95 7.53 -8.15
N GLU A 409 -20.85 8.07 -8.98
CA GLU A 409 -20.91 7.76 -10.42
C GLU A 409 -19.61 8.10 -11.17
N GLU A 410 -18.89 9.14 -10.75
CA GLU A 410 -17.59 9.49 -11.33
C GLU A 410 -16.50 8.52 -10.88
N VAL A 411 -16.54 8.08 -9.61
CA VAL A 411 -15.67 7.02 -9.09
C VAL A 411 -15.86 5.74 -9.89
N LYS A 412 -17.11 5.34 -10.14
CA LYS A 412 -17.42 4.15 -10.95
C LYS A 412 -16.91 4.25 -12.39
N ARG A 413 -17.01 5.43 -13.01
CA ARG A 413 -16.65 5.66 -14.42
C ARG A 413 -15.16 5.87 -14.65
N GLN A 414 -14.46 6.52 -13.73
CA GLN A 414 -13.05 6.92 -13.88
C GLN A 414 -12.08 6.20 -12.93
N GLY A 415 -12.60 5.51 -11.92
CA GLY A 415 -11.83 4.76 -10.93
C GLY A 415 -11.41 3.37 -11.41
N PHE A 416 -10.57 2.75 -10.59
CA PHE A 416 -10.08 1.38 -10.77
C PHE A 416 -10.88 0.42 -9.89
N HIS A 417 -11.42 -0.64 -10.48
CA HIS A 417 -12.20 -1.65 -9.75
C HIS A 417 -11.27 -2.57 -8.93
N PRO A 418 -11.37 -2.61 -7.60
CA PRO A 418 -10.29 -3.12 -6.76
C PRO A 418 -10.29 -4.65 -6.55
N THR A 419 -10.98 -5.46 -7.37
CA THR A 419 -11.16 -6.91 -7.13
C THR A 419 -9.84 -7.65 -6.89
N GLY A 420 -8.85 -7.48 -7.78
CA GLY A 420 -7.53 -8.12 -7.61
C GLY A 420 -6.67 -7.48 -6.52
N ILE A 421 -6.91 -6.21 -6.20
CA ILE A 421 -6.16 -5.45 -5.18
C ILE A 421 -6.66 -5.79 -3.78
N LEU A 422 -7.97 -6.02 -3.60
CA LEU A 422 -8.57 -6.31 -2.30
C LEU A 422 -7.95 -7.55 -1.66
N ALA A 423 -7.75 -8.63 -2.42
CA ALA A 423 -7.09 -9.84 -1.93
C ALA A 423 -5.69 -9.55 -1.36
N ARG A 424 -4.88 -8.76 -2.08
CA ARG A 424 -3.54 -8.35 -1.64
C ARG A 424 -3.57 -7.36 -0.47
N LEU A 425 -4.58 -6.47 -0.43
CA LEU A 425 -4.78 -5.54 0.68
C LEU A 425 -5.18 -6.28 1.94
N LEU A 426 -6.11 -7.24 1.85
CA LEU A 426 -6.48 -8.15 2.94
C LEU A 426 -5.24 -8.85 3.48
N ALA A 427 -4.39 -9.36 2.58
CA ALA A 427 -3.13 -9.97 2.95
C ALA A 427 -2.24 -9.07 3.81
N LYS A 428 -2.00 -7.83 3.36
CA LYS A 428 -1.21 -6.86 4.12
C LYS A 428 -1.89 -6.46 5.44
N CYS A 429 -3.22 -6.39 5.48
CA CYS A 429 -3.97 -6.06 6.70
C CYS A 429 -3.85 -7.16 7.76
N VAL A 430 -4.03 -8.43 7.36
CA VAL A 430 -3.85 -9.58 8.26
C VAL A 430 -2.42 -9.62 8.78
N SER A 431 -1.42 -9.49 7.90
CA SER A 431 -0.01 -9.45 8.30
C SER A 431 0.28 -8.33 9.30
N TRP A 432 -0.27 -7.14 9.09
CA TRP A 432 -0.13 -6.02 10.01
C TRP A 432 -0.82 -6.26 11.37
N GLY A 433 -2.02 -6.83 11.36
CA GLY A 433 -2.75 -7.23 12.57
C GLY A 433 -1.93 -8.20 13.43
N GLU A 434 -1.36 -9.23 12.81
CA GLU A 434 -0.52 -10.22 13.48
C GLU A 434 0.72 -9.60 14.14
N VAL A 435 1.36 -8.62 13.48
CA VAL A 435 2.50 -7.87 14.06
C VAL A 435 2.08 -7.11 15.32
N LEU A 436 0.91 -6.46 15.31
CA LEU A 436 0.40 -5.73 16.46
C LEU A 436 0.07 -6.67 17.64
N ILE A 437 -0.54 -7.81 17.36
CA ILE A 437 -0.88 -8.83 18.37
C ILE A 437 0.38 -9.43 19.00
N GLY A 438 1.40 -9.71 18.18
CA GLY A 438 2.72 -10.14 18.62
C GLY A 438 3.37 -9.17 19.61
N ASN A 439 3.25 -7.86 19.35
CA ASN A 439 3.81 -6.82 20.22
C ASN A 439 2.96 -6.56 21.48
N ALA A 440 1.65 -6.81 21.45
CA ALA A 440 0.72 -6.42 22.50
C ALA A 440 0.52 -7.44 23.64
N ARG A 441 1.18 -8.61 23.63
CA ARG A 441 0.89 -9.75 24.54
C ARG A 441 -0.59 -10.16 24.58
N SER A 442 -1.38 -9.80 23.56
CA SER A 442 -2.77 -10.26 23.41
C SER A 442 -2.81 -11.75 23.03
N GLU A 443 -3.91 -12.44 23.38
CA GLU A 443 -4.07 -13.90 23.23
C GLU A 443 -4.79 -14.33 21.93
N ALA A 444 -5.51 -13.43 21.25
CA ALA A 444 -6.27 -13.76 20.03
C ALA A 444 -5.56 -13.20 18.78
N GLY A 445 -5.20 -14.10 17.85
CA GLY A 445 -4.79 -13.79 16.47
C GLY A 445 -5.97 -13.35 15.61
N THR A 446 -5.73 -13.03 14.34
CA THR A 446 -6.81 -12.84 13.36
C THR A 446 -7.60 -14.14 13.21
N ASP A 447 -8.92 -14.11 13.43
CA ASP A 447 -9.76 -15.28 13.19
C ASP A 447 -9.99 -15.46 11.69
N VAL A 448 -9.59 -16.59 11.13
CA VAL A 448 -9.81 -16.90 9.71
C VAL A 448 -11.31 -16.98 9.39
N SER A 449 -12.18 -17.26 10.38
CA SER A 449 -13.63 -17.23 10.17
C SER A 449 -14.17 -15.85 9.82
N ASP A 450 -13.41 -14.80 10.09
CA ASP A 450 -13.77 -13.40 9.83
C ASP A 450 -13.35 -12.92 8.43
N LEU A 451 -12.80 -13.81 7.61
CA LEU A 451 -12.28 -13.50 6.27
C LEU A 451 -13.15 -14.13 5.18
N ARG A 452 -13.50 -13.34 4.17
CA ARG A 452 -14.17 -13.76 2.92
C ARG A 452 -13.46 -13.13 1.73
N GLY A 453 -13.72 -13.65 0.53
CA GLY A 453 -13.08 -13.19 -0.70
C GLY A 453 -13.39 -11.74 -1.06
N GLU A 454 -14.55 -11.23 -0.63
CA GLU A 454 -15.01 -9.87 -0.95
C GLU A 454 -15.24 -8.99 0.29
N GLU A 455 -15.11 -9.54 1.50
CA GLU A 455 -15.20 -8.78 2.74
C GLU A 455 -14.42 -9.43 3.89
N ALA A 456 -14.02 -8.62 4.85
CA ALA A 456 -13.34 -9.11 6.05
C ALA A 456 -13.63 -8.23 7.26
N GLN A 457 -13.78 -8.86 8.42
CA GLN A 457 -13.73 -8.20 9.71
C GLN A 457 -12.30 -8.26 10.25
N LEU A 458 -11.73 -7.12 10.60
CA LEU A 458 -10.32 -6.98 10.95
C LEU A 458 -10.15 -6.06 12.17
N SER A 459 -8.97 -6.12 12.79
CA SER A 459 -8.58 -5.21 13.86
C SER A 459 -7.14 -4.74 13.74
N PHE A 460 -6.91 -3.45 13.97
CA PHE A 460 -5.57 -2.90 14.17
C PHE A 460 -5.44 -2.49 15.64
N GLY A 461 -4.93 -3.40 16.47
CA GLY A 461 -4.97 -3.24 17.93
C GLY A 461 -6.43 -3.19 18.40
N SER A 462 -6.81 -2.13 19.11
CA SER A 462 -8.19 -1.93 19.59
C SER A 462 -9.14 -1.39 18.50
N HIS A 463 -8.64 -1.09 17.30
CA HIS A 463 -9.47 -0.52 16.23
C HIS A 463 -10.11 -1.62 15.39
N VAL A 464 -11.37 -1.91 15.66
CA VAL A 464 -12.16 -2.90 14.92
C VAL A 464 -12.85 -2.25 13.72
N PHE A 465 -12.74 -2.88 12.55
CA PHE A 465 -13.33 -2.39 11.30
C PHE A 465 -13.67 -3.55 10.35
N ARG A 466 -14.55 -3.28 9.40
CA ARG A 466 -14.91 -4.19 8.31
C ARG A 466 -14.52 -3.54 6.99
N ILE A 467 -13.94 -4.31 6.08
CA ILE A 467 -13.74 -3.89 4.69
C ILE A 467 -14.57 -4.76 3.77
N SER A 468 -15.15 -4.18 2.72
CA SER A 468 -15.94 -4.92 1.74
C SER A 468 -15.80 -4.31 0.34
N LEU A 469 -15.83 -5.15 -0.69
CA LEU A 469 -15.86 -4.73 -2.08
C LEU A 469 -17.22 -4.09 -2.40
N ALA A 470 -17.23 -2.77 -2.64
CA ALA A 470 -18.43 -2.09 -3.11
C ALA A 470 -18.41 -2.06 -4.65
N ALA A 471 -18.63 -3.23 -5.27
CA ALA A 471 -18.45 -3.42 -6.71
C ALA A 471 -19.28 -2.43 -7.55
N ASP A 472 -20.51 -2.15 -7.13
CA ASP A 472 -21.42 -1.23 -7.83
C ASP A 472 -20.93 0.23 -7.80
N GLN A 473 -20.14 0.59 -6.79
CA GLN A 473 -19.54 1.91 -6.60
C GLN A 473 -18.08 1.97 -7.11
N GLY A 474 -17.48 0.83 -7.43
CA GLY A 474 -16.10 0.74 -7.94
C GLY A 474 -15.03 1.08 -6.91
N CYS A 475 -15.28 0.85 -5.62
CA CYS A 475 -14.35 1.17 -4.54
C CYS A 475 -14.37 0.11 -3.42
N ILE A 476 -13.55 0.29 -2.39
CA ILE A 476 -13.58 -0.53 -1.17
C ILE A 476 -14.30 0.28 -0.10
N ARG A 477 -15.36 -0.28 0.47
CA ARG A 477 -16.06 0.30 1.62
C ARG A 477 -15.36 -0.12 2.90
N VAL A 478 -15.27 0.81 3.85
CA VAL A 478 -14.68 0.60 5.17
C VAL A 478 -15.68 1.05 6.22
N VAL A 479 -16.11 0.12 7.07
CA VAL A 479 -17.06 0.36 8.16
C VAL A 479 -16.31 0.23 9.48
N PHE A 480 -16.49 1.20 10.38
CA PHE A 480 -15.78 1.29 11.63
C PHE A 480 -16.71 0.94 12.80
N PHE A 481 -16.17 0.29 13.82
CA PHE A 481 -16.89 -0.06 15.06
C PHE A 481 -16.31 0.66 16.28
N VAL A 482 -15.60 1.76 16.02
CA VAL A 482 -14.89 2.55 17.03
C VAL A 482 -15.15 4.04 16.85
N GLY A 483 -15.06 4.82 17.93
CA GLY A 483 -15.29 6.26 17.95
C GLY A 483 -14.19 7.10 17.29
N ASN A 484 -13.07 6.47 16.87
CA ASN A 484 -11.96 7.15 16.19
C ASN A 484 -11.47 6.33 14.98
N PRO A 485 -11.80 6.73 13.74
CA PRO A 485 -11.44 5.99 12.53
C PRO A 485 -9.98 6.21 12.07
N LEU A 486 -9.28 7.20 12.62
CA LEU A 486 -8.05 7.73 12.03
C LEU A 486 -6.90 6.73 11.91
N GLU A 487 -6.72 5.84 12.90
CA GLU A 487 -5.64 4.85 12.86
C GLU A 487 -5.84 3.86 11.70
N VAL A 488 -7.07 3.39 11.53
CA VAL A 488 -7.45 2.49 10.43
C VAL A 488 -7.31 3.18 9.10
N VAL A 489 -7.80 4.42 8.97
CA VAL A 489 -7.69 5.20 7.72
C VAL A 489 -6.22 5.39 7.31
N HIS A 490 -5.37 5.84 8.24
CA HIS A 490 -3.96 6.06 7.99
C HIS A 490 -3.25 4.76 7.59
N THR A 491 -3.47 3.69 8.35
CA THR A 491 -2.80 2.41 8.12
C THR A 491 -3.28 1.75 6.83
N LEU A 492 -4.58 1.72 6.58
CA LEU A 492 -5.16 1.10 5.38
C LEU A 492 -4.73 1.83 4.11
N THR A 493 -4.69 3.18 4.12
CA THR A 493 -4.21 3.96 2.98
C THR A 493 -2.73 3.69 2.69
N ARG A 494 -1.89 3.56 3.73
CA ARG A 494 -0.48 3.17 3.58
C ARG A 494 -0.34 1.76 3.00
N LEU A 495 -1.01 0.76 3.59
CA LEU A 495 -0.94 -0.62 3.12
C LEU A 495 -1.45 -0.75 1.68
N CYS A 496 -2.52 -0.04 1.31
CA CYS A 496 -3.00 -0.02 -0.07
C CYS A 496 -1.98 0.64 -1.01
N SER A 497 -1.33 1.72 -0.58
CA SER A 497 -0.27 2.36 -1.38
C SER A 497 0.92 1.44 -1.62
N GLU A 498 1.30 0.62 -0.62
CA GLU A 498 2.34 -0.41 -0.76
C GLU A 498 1.94 -1.48 -1.77
N VAL A 499 0.71 -2.03 -1.67
CA VAL A 499 0.19 -2.99 -2.66
C VAL A 499 0.20 -2.41 -4.07
N LEU A 500 -0.23 -1.15 -4.23
CA LEU A 500 -0.24 -0.47 -5.53
C LEU A 500 1.18 -0.26 -6.06
N ALA A 501 2.15 0.09 -5.22
CA ALA A 501 3.54 0.22 -5.64
C ALA A 501 4.14 -1.12 -6.13
N GLU A 502 3.72 -2.23 -5.53
CA GLU A 502 4.20 -3.58 -5.88
C GLU A 502 3.62 -4.13 -7.20
N CYS A 503 2.41 -3.72 -7.61
CA CYS A 503 1.72 -4.37 -8.74
C CYS A 503 0.96 -3.46 -9.69
N ALA A 504 0.84 -2.17 -9.39
CA ALA A 504 0.09 -1.21 -10.19
C ALA A 504 0.63 0.22 -9.98
N PRO A 505 1.91 0.49 -10.31
CA PRO A 505 2.60 1.74 -9.94
C PRO A 505 1.99 2.99 -10.59
N GLY A 506 1.19 2.86 -11.65
CA GLY A 506 0.44 3.98 -12.25
C GLY A 506 -0.80 4.42 -11.46
N LEU A 507 -1.24 3.60 -10.50
CA LEU A 507 -2.37 3.88 -9.62
C LEU A 507 -1.93 4.58 -8.32
N ALA A 508 -2.89 5.22 -7.68
CA ALA A 508 -2.81 5.62 -6.28
C ALA A 508 -4.17 5.35 -5.61
N CYS A 509 -4.19 5.42 -4.28
CA CYS A 509 -5.42 5.34 -3.50
C CYS A 509 -5.61 6.61 -2.67
N GLY A 510 -6.87 6.95 -2.42
CA GLY A 510 -7.27 8.01 -1.50
C GLY A 510 -8.42 7.54 -0.62
N PHE A 511 -8.38 7.91 0.66
CA PHE A 511 -9.50 7.69 1.55
C PHE A 511 -10.51 8.84 1.41
N CYS A 512 -11.78 8.49 1.28
CA CYS A 512 -12.88 9.42 1.06
C CYS A 512 -13.96 9.21 2.12
N VAL A 513 -14.55 10.33 2.55
CA VAL A 513 -15.62 10.37 3.55
C VAL A 513 -16.92 10.82 2.87
N PRO A 514 -18.07 10.20 3.17
CA PRO A 514 -19.36 10.70 2.70
C PRO A 514 -19.60 12.19 2.97
N ALA A 515 -20.30 12.87 2.06
CA ALA A 515 -20.58 14.31 2.15
C ALA A 515 -21.41 14.75 3.37
N ASP A 516 -22.11 13.81 4.01
CA ASP A 516 -22.87 13.99 5.25
C ASP A 516 -22.01 13.80 6.52
N GLY A 517 -20.73 13.48 6.36
CA GLY A 517 -19.79 13.25 7.47
C GLY A 517 -19.59 11.79 7.82
N GLY A 518 -20.26 10.85 7.14
CA GLY A 518 -19.97 9.41 7.22
C GLY A 518 -20.27 8.78 8.58
N LYS A 519 -21.12 9.38 9.41
CA LYS A 519 -21.66 8.72 10.60
C LYS A 519 -22.65 7.64 10.16
N TRP A 520 -22.60 6.49 10.83
CA TRP A 520 -23.56 5.43 10.56
C TRP A 520 -24.91 5.76 11.20
N GLU A 521 -25.95 5.90 10.37
CA GLU A 521 -27.32 6.17 10.78
C GLU A 521 -28.23 5.09 10.17
N GLY A 522 -28.33 3.94 10.85
CA GLY A 522 -29.10 2.78 10.37
C GLY A 522 -28.84 1.53 11.21
N ALA A 523 -29.63 0.48 11.02
CA ALA A 523 -29.35 -0.82 11.62
C ALA A 523 -28.10 -1.48 10.99
N SER A 524 -27.44 -2.39 11.69
CA SER A 524 -26.34 -3.18 11.11
C SER A 524 -26.83 -3.91 9.86
N GLY A 525 -26.13 -3.74 8.73
CA GLY A 525 -26.50 -4.36 7.45
C GLY A 525 -27.45 -3.55 6.56
N GLU A 526 -27.96 -2.40 7.00
CA GLU A 526 -28.66 -1.48 6.09
C GLU A 526 -27.64 -0.72 5.22
N GLU A 527 -27.51 -1.15 3.96
CA GLU A 527 -26.61 -0.50 3.02
C GLU A 527 -27.17 0.85 2.54
N ARG A 528 -26.60 1.95 3.05
CA ARG A 528 -26.86 3.29 2.51
C ARG A 528 -25.92 3.57 1.34
N LEU A 529 -26.51 3.84 0.17
CA LEU A 529 -25.76 4.35 -0.96
C LEU A 529 -25.48 5.84 -0.76
N HIS A 530 -24.20 6.19 -0.68
CA HIS A 530 -23.77 7.59 -0.65
C HIS A 530 -23.51 8.09 -2.08
N GLU A 531 -24.15 9.21 -2.44
CA GLU A 531 -24.02 9.82 -3.77
C GLU A 531 -22.75 10.64 -3.92
N ASP A 532 -22.36 11.37 -2.88
CA ASP A 532 -21.23 12.29 -2.87
C ASP A 532 -20.23 11.92 -1.75
N ILE A 533 -18.95 11.96 -2.07
CA ILE A 533 -17.84 11.71 -1.15
C ILE A 533 -16.80 12.83 -1.24
N VAL A 534 -16.00 12.99 -0.21
CA VAL A 534 -14.96 14.04 -0.12
C VAL A 534 -13.64 13.37 0.21
N MET A 535 -12.59 13.68 -0.55
CA MET A 535 -11.27 13.14 -0.28
C MET A 535 -10.70 13.70 1.03
N LEU A 536 -10.28 12.82 1.92
CA LEU A 536 -9.77 13.21 3.24
C LEU A 536 -8.39 13.86 3.13
N HIS A 537 -7.48 13.18 2.43
CA HIS A 537 -6.08 13.54 2.29
C HIS A 537 -5.77 14.20 0.92
N GLY A 538 -4.56 14.76 0.78
CA GLY A 538 -4.06 15.31 -0.48
C GLY A 538 -4.22 16.84 -0.63
N ILE A 539 -3.54 17.40 -1.63
CA ILE A 539 -3.61 18.85 -1.95
C ILE A 539 -5.06 19.19 -2.29
N LYS A 540 -5.70 20.12 -1.57
CA LYS A 540 -7.14 20.44 -1.70
C LYS A 540 -8.12 19.35 -1.23
N GLY A 541 -7.63 18.33 -0.52
CA GLY A 541 -8.47 17.44 0.29
C GLY A 541 -9.00 18.15 1.55
N LEU A 542 -9.82 17.43 2.33
CA LEU A 542 -10.46 17.96 3.53
C LEU A 542 -9.45 18.44 4.59
N GLU A 543 -8.43 17.66 4.89
CA GLU A 543 -7.39 18.03 5.86
C GLU A 543 -6.65 19.31 5.44
N TRP A 544 -6.28 19.40 4.15
CA TRP A 544 -5.61 20.57 3.58
C TRP A 544 -6.49 21.82 3.70
N ALA A 545 -7.78 21.70 3.39
CA ALA A 545 -8.70 22.84 3.42
C ALA A 545 -8.87 23.38 4.84
N VAL A 546 -9.01 22.48 5.82
CA VAL A 546 -9.11 22.87 7.23
C VAL A 546 -7.80 23.45 7.74
N GLU A 547 -6.65 22.91 7.31
CA GLU A 547 -5.33 23.39 7.69
C GLU A 547 -4.99 24.76 7.09
N MET A 548 -5.39 25.02 5.86
CA MET A 548 -5.19 26.30 5.16
C MET A 548 -6.30 27.32 5.46
N GLU A 549 -7.27 26.97 6.30
CA GLU A 549 -8.44 27.79 6.61
C GLU A 549 -9.25 28.22 5.36
N VAL A 550 -9.43 27.28 4.42
CA VAL A 550 -10.18 27.48 3.18
C VAL A 550 -11.47 26.65 3.18
N GLY A 551 -12.60 27.28 2.87
CA GLY A 551 -13.88 26.58 2.66
C GLY A 551 -13.94 25.83 1.31
N MET A 552 -14.81 24.83 1.20
CA MET A 552 -14.92 24.01 -0.02
C MET A 552 -16.38 23.75 -0.43
N LYS A 553 -16.59 23.38 -1.69
CA LYS A 553 -17.93 23.00 -2.18
C LYS A 553 -18.22 21.53 -1.89
N ILE A 554 -19.24 21.27 -1.07
CA ILE A 554 -19.74 19.93 -0.76
C ILE A 554 -21.15 19.81 -1.34
N SER A 555 -21.36 18.83 -2.22
CA SER A 555 -22.65 18.58 -2.90
C SER A 555 -23.20 19.84 -3.58
N GLY A 556 -22.32 20.61 -4.21
CA GLY A 556 -22.66 21.87 -4.88
C GLY A 556 -22.83 23.09 -3.95
N GLN A 557 -22.85 22.91 -2.63
CA GLN A 557 -23.00 23.99 -1.65
C GLN A 557 -21.65 24.39 -1.05
N PHE A 558 -21.41 25.69 -0.88
CA PHE A 558 -20.19 26.18 -0.22
C PHE A 558 -20.28 25.94 1.30
N CYS A 559 -19.30 25.23 1.85
CA CYS A 559 -19.14 24.98 3.28
C CYS A 559 -17.90 25.73 3.77
N ASP A 560 -18.08 26.59 4.77
CA ASP A 560 -16.97 27.28 5.43
C ASP A 560 -16.19 26.34 6.36
N VAL A 561 -15.02 26.78 6.82
CA VAL A 561 -14.09 25.96 7.62
C VAL A 561 -14.72 25.50 8.94
N LEU A 562 -15.55 26.35 9.57
CA LEU A 562 -16.23 26.00 10.82
C LEU A 562 -17.24 24.86 10.59
N SER A 563 -18.02 24.94 9.52
CA SER A 563 -18.95 23.89 9.12
C SER A 563 -18.23 22.58 8.76
N LEU A 564 -17.07 22.67 8.10
CA LEU A 564 -16.23 21.50 7.80
C LEU A 564 -15.73 20.84 9.08
N ARG A 565 -15.23 21.61 10.06
CA ARG A 565 -14.78 21.09 11.36
C ARG A 565 -15.92 20.44 12.13
N GLN A 566 -17.10 21.06 12.13
CA GLN A 566 -18.27 20.50 12.80
C GLN A 566 -18.74 19.19 12.16
N ARG A 567 -18.79 19.14 10.82
CA ARG A 567 -19.30 17.98 10.09
C ARG A 567 -18.31 16.81 10.09
N TYR A 568 -17.02 17.08 9.93
CA TYR A 568 -16.00 16.07 9.72
C TYR A 568 -14.99 15.93 10.87
N GLY A 569 -15.27 16.50 12.04
CA GLY A 569 -14.32 16.52 13.18
C GLY A 569 -13.78 15.15 13.59
N SER A 570 -14.57 14.07 13.45
CA SER A 570 -14.15 12.69 13.71
C SER A 570 -13.07 12.18 12.75
N TRP A 571 -12.98 12.77 11.55
CA TRP A 571 -12.00 12.45 10.50
C TRP A 571 -10.80 13.39 10.51
N LEU A 572 -10.78 14.37 11.41
CA LEU A 572 -9.73 15.38 11.48
C LEU A 572 -8.90 15.23 12.74
N LEU A 573 -7.61 15.58 12.63
CA LEU A 573 -6.79 15.77 13.80
C LEU A 573 -7.30 16.97 14.60
N PRO A 574 -7.34 16.85 15.94
CA PRO A 574 -8.06 17.79 16.76
C PRO A 574 -7.18 19.01 17.01
N ARG A 575 -7.70 20.21 16.76
CA ARG A 575 -6.96 21.48 16.91
C ARG A 575 -7.48 22.36 18.04
N ASP A 576 -8.76 22.26 18.38
CA ASP A 576 -9.37 23.20 19.31
C ASP A 576 -9.05 22.83 20.77
N LEU A 577 -9.15 23.80 21.68
CA LEU A 577 -9.05 23.53 23.12
C LEU A 577 -10.29 22.74 23.58
N GLU A 578 -10.06 21.77 24.45
CA GLU A 578 -11.09 20.86 24.96
C GLU A 578 -11.33 21.10 26.45
N GLY A 579 -12.51 20.68 26.91
CA GLY A 579 -12.88 20.78 28.31
C GLY A 579 -11.99 19.93 29.22
N GLU A 580 -11.62 18.72 28.78
CA GLU A 580 -10.83 17.74 29.51
C GLU A 580 -9.88 16.99 28.56
N TYR A 581 -8.81 16.44 29.12
CA TYR A 581 -7.78 15.72 28.37
C TYR A 581 -7.46 14.38 29.03
N HIS A 582 -7.17 13.37 28.22
CA HIS A 582 -6.66 12.11 28.73
C HIS A 582 -5.15 12.21 28.98
N ILE A 583 -4.42 12.85 28.07
CA ILE A 583 -2.95 12.89 28.08
C ILE A 583 -2.44 14.32 27.86
N PHE A 584 -1.55 14.78 28.74
CA PHE A 584 -0.75 15.99 28.57
C PHE A 584 0.69 15.63 28.20
N ILE A 585 1.21 16.16 27.09
CA ILE A 585 2.62 15.96 26.70
C ILE A 585 3.43 17.20 27.09
N SER A 586 4.39 17.02 27.99
CA SER A 586 5.36 18.05 28.41
C SER A 586 6.70 17.82 27.73
N TYR A 587 7.30 18.84 27.12
CA TYR A 587 8.57 18.68 26.40
C TYR A 587 9.30 20.00 26.23
N ARG A 588 10.57 19.92 25.84
CA ARG A 588 11.35 21.09 25.45
C ARG A 588 11.06 21.45 24.00
N GLN A 589 10.56 22.66 23.77
CA GLN A 589 10.39 23.17 22.40
C GLN A 589 11.75 23.33 21.70
N GLY A 590 11.84 22.79 20.48
CA GLY A 590 13.00 22.85 19.59
C GLY A 590 13.69 21.49 19.37
N GLY A 591 14.42 21.38 18.26
CA GLY A 591 15.25 20.22 17.95
C GLY A 591 14.46 18.91 17.81
N PHE A 592 15.08 17.82 18.27
CA PHE A 592 14.54 16.45 18.20
C PHE A 592 13.29 16.27 19.07
N ASP A 593 13.25 16.89 20.25
CA ASP A 593 12.12 16.82 21.19
C ASP A 593 10.80 17.24 20.54
N SER A 594 10.76 18.38 19.86
CA SER A 594 9.57 18.84 19.12
C SER A 594 9.12 17.86 18.05
N GLN A 595 10.06 17.24 17.33
CA GLN A 595 9.72 16.27 16.28
C GLN A 595 9.09 15.03 16.91
N LEU A 596 9.73 14.47 17.93
CA LEU A 596 9.23 13.28 18.62
C LEU A 596 7.85 13.52 19.25
N THR A 597 7.64 14.64 19.93
CA THR A 597 6.35 14.91 20.59
C THR A 597 5.22 15.15 19.61
N GLU A 598 5.51 15.71 18.44
CA GLU A 598 4.53 15.76 17.35
C GLU A 598 4.16 14.37 16.84
N TRP A 599 5.14 13.49 16.63
CA TRP A 599 4.88 12.11 16.20
C TRP A 599 4.08 11.34 17.25
N LEU A 600 4.43 11.50 18.52
CA LEU A 600 3.71 10.92 19.65
C LEU A 600 2.27 11.45 19.73
N PHE A 601 2.08 12.76 19.57
CA PHE A 601 0.75 13.36 19.54
C PHE A 601 -0.10 12.79 18.40
N HIS A 602 0.45 12.67 17.19
CA HIS A 602 -0.25 12.08 16.06
C HIS A 602 -0.66 10.65 16.34
N LYS A 603 0.27 9.83 16.86
CA LYS A 603 -0.02 8.42 17.17
C LYS A 603 -1.09 8.29 18.26
N LEU A 604 -0.91 8.97 19.40
CA LEU A 604 -1.86 8.89 20.51
C LEU A 604 -3.24 9.47 20.15
N SER A 605 -3.31 10.53 19.33
CA SER A 605 -4.59 11.14 18.92
C SER A 605 -5.40 10.28 17.94
N ARG A 606 -4.79 9.22 17.40
CA ARG A 606 -5.44 8.21 16.55
C ARG A 606 -5.93 7.01 17.34
N GLU A 607 -5.44 6.79 18.55
CA GLU A 607 -5.84 5.68 19.42
C GLU A 607 -7.25 5.84 19.99
N VAL A 608 -7.78 4.72 20.48
CA VAL A 608 -9.02 4.65 21.27
C VAL A 608 -8.76 4.20 22.71
N ASP A 609 -9.60 4.65 23.63
CA ASP A 609 -9.62 4.20 25.01
C ASP A 609 -10.41 2.90 25.19
N GLY A 610 -10.53 2.42 26.44
CA GLY A 610 -11.29 1.20 26.76
C GLY A 610 -12.80 1.28 26.55
N SER A 611 -13.33 2.46 26.20
CA SER A 611 -14.72 2.66 25.77
C SER A 611 -14.86 2.80 24.25
N ASN A 612 -13.79 2.48 23.50
CA ASN A 612 -13.67 2.65 22.06
C ASN A 612 -13.80 4.12 21.61
N MET A 613 -13.60 5.09 22.51
CA MET A 613 -13.68 6.52 22.20
C MET A 613 -12.28 7.11 21.98
N ARG A 614 -12.21 8.23 21.26
CA ARG A 614 -10.95 8.90 20.94
C ARG A 614 -10.16 9.29 22.18
N VAL A 615 -8.87 8.94 22.22
CA VAL A 615 -7.94 9.49 23.21
C VAL A 615 -7.69 10.98 22.92
N VAL A 616 -8.07 11.83 23.87
CA VAL A 616 -7.92 13.29 23.79
C VAL A 616 -6.55 13.70 24.33
N VAL A 617 -5.66 14.12 23.45
CA VAL A 617 -4.27 14.51 23.77
C VAL A 617 -4.11 16.03 23.68
N PHE A 618 -3.39 16.59 24.66
CA PHE A 618 -2.90 17.96 24.63
C PHE A 618 -1.44 18.02 24.21
N LEU A 619 -1.17 18.80 23.17
CA LEU A 619 0.17 19.26 22.77
C LEU A 619 0.08 20.74 22.43
N ASP A 620 0.90 21.56 23.08
CA ASP A 620 0.90 23.01 22.97
C ASP A 620 0.94 23.52 21.52
N LYS A 621 1.84 22.98 20.69
CA LYS A 621 2.07 23.37 19.29
C LYS A 621 0.87 23.10 18.38
N ARG A 622 -0.03 22.20 18.78
CA ARG A 622 -1.20 21.79 17.99
C ARG A 622 -2.51 22.38 18.49
N ARG A 623 -2.60 22.72 19.78
CA ARG A 623 -3.84 23.14 20.46
C ARG A 623 -3.88 24.63 20.82
N LEU A 624 -2.73 25.31 20.87
CA LEU A 624 -2.66 26.72 21.26
C LEU A 624 -2.64 27.63 20.04
N GLU A 625 -3.46 28.67 20.07
CA GLU A 625 -3.52 29.72 19.07
C GLU A 625 -2.50 30.82 19.36
N SER A 626 -1.93 31.40 18.30
CA SER A 626 -1.05 32.56 18.43
C SER A 626 -1.83 33.77 18.97
N GLY A 627 -1.39 34.34 20.09
CA GLY A 627 -1.99 35.55 20.69
C GLY A 627 -2.75 35.35 22.01
N LYS A 628 -2.92 34.11 22.50
CA LYS A 628 -3.47 33.82 23.84
C LYS A 628 -2.37 33.73 24.93
N ASN A 629 -2.75 33.81 26.20
CA ASN A 629 -1.80 33.65 27.31
C ASN A 629 -1.42 32.19 27.47
N PHE A 630 -0.36 31.80 26.75
CA PHE A 630 0.20 30.46 26.69
C PHE A 630 0.27 29.75 28.04
N ARG A 631 0.67 30.43 29.12
CA ARG A 631 0.84 29.84 30.45
C ARG A 631 -0.47 29.45 31.12
N ILE A 632 -1.53 30.23 30.91
CA ILE A 632 -2.86 29.92 31.46
C ILE A 632 -3.45 28.72 30.72
N ASP A 633 -3.28 28.66 29.40
CA ASP A 633 -3.92 27.63 28.60
C ASP A 633 -3.28 26.24 28.82
N PHE A 634 -1.95 26.12 28.82
CA PHE A 634 -1.32 24.82 29.08
C PHE A 634 -1.54 24.35 30.52
N SER A 635 -1.52 25.27 31.50
CA SER A 635 -1.68 24.88 32.90
C SER A 635 -3.10 24.38 33.18
N ARG A 636 -4.12 25.03 32.63
CA ARG A 636 -5.49 24.51 32.64
C ARG A 636 -5.60 23.15 31.97
N ALA A 637 -4.99 22.99 30.79
CA ALA A 637 -5.00 21.70 30.10
C ALA A 637 -4.36 20.59 30.95
N LEU A 638 -3.22 20.86 31.59
CA LEU A 638 -2.56 19.93 32.51
C LEU A 638 -3.43 19.59 33.73
N MET A 639 -4.05 20.58 34.36
CA MET A 639 -4.93 20.38 35.52
C MET A 639 -6.22 19.62 35.19
N ARG A 640 -6.59 19.57 33.91
CA ARG A 640 -7.72 18.79 33.39
C ARG A 640 -7.28 17.53 32.63
N SER A 641 -6.02 17.13 32.80
CA SER A 641 -5.47 15.90 32.25
C SER A 641 -5.49 14.75 33.26
N ILE A 642 -5.66 13.52 32.78
CA ILE A 642 -5.62 12.31 33.62
C ILE A 642 -4.19 11.77 33.74
N LEU A 643 -3.43 11.82 32.65
CA LEU A 643 -2.06 11.36 32.51
C LEU A 643 -1.14 12.50 32.05
N ALA A 644 0.07 12.59 32.60
CA ALA A 644 1.11 13.44 32.05
C ALA A 644 2.28 12.60 31.51
N VAL A 645 2.79 13.00 30.35
CA VAL A 645 3.92 12.36 29.66
C VAL A 645 5.04 13.39 29.50
N PRO A 646 5.90 13.56 30.50
CA PRO A 646 7.06 14.43 30.38
C PRO A 646 8.18 13.77 29.59
N LEU A 647 8.66 14.45 28.55
CA LEU A 647 9.85 14.05 27.80
C LEU A 647 11.10 14.52 28.57
N VAL A 648 11.73 13.60 29.30
CA VAL A 648 12.98 13.83 30.02
C VAL A 648 14.14 13.58 29.06
N SER A 649 14.45 14.59 28.25
CA SER A 649 15.50 14.52 27.23
C SER A 649 16.82 15.14 27.69
N TRP A 650 17.91 14.77 27.02
CA TRP A 650 19.20 15.46 27.16
C TRP A 650 19.06 16.98 26.97
N SER A 651 18.33 17.43 25.94
CA SER A 651 18.08 18.85 25.65
C SER A 651 17.40 19.58 26.81
N ALA A 652 16.41 18.94 27.43
CA ALA A 652 15.72 19.49 28.61
C ALA A 652 16.68 19.62 29.79
N LEU A 653 17.48 18.57 30.08
CA LEU A 653 18.45 18.60 31.17
C LEU A 653 19.53 19.67 30.96
N GLN A 654 20.04 19.84 29.74
CA GLN A 654 21.05 20.87 29.43
C GLN A 654 20.57 22.29 29.71
N ARG A 655 19.28 22.56 29.59
CA ARG A 655 18.73 23.85 30.01
C ARG A 655 18.63 23.93 31.54
N MET A 656 18.10 22.90 32.18
CA MET A 656 17.90 22.88 33.63
C MET A 656 19.21 22.97 34.42
N LEU A 657 20.33 22.46 33.86
CA LEU A 657 21.67 22.61 34.42
C LEU A 657 22.11 24.06 34.59
N LYS A 658 21.53 25.00 33.84
CA LYS A 658 21.90 26.42 33.84
C LYS A 658 21.02 27.27 34.77
N LEU A 659 20.06 26.65 35.47
CA LEU A 659 19.13 27.35 36.34
C LEU A 659 19.77 27.70 37.69
N VAL A 660 19.44 28.90 38.16
CA VAL A 660 19.79 29.47 39.47
C VAL A 660 18.54 30.06 40.13
N HIS A 661 18.63 30.47 41.39
CA HIS A 661 17.49 30.92 42.20
C HIS A 661 16.64 32.02 41.54
N ASP A 662 17.30 32.99 40.90
CA ASP A 662 16.68 34.16 40.26
C ASP A 662 16.52 33.98 38.74
N SER A 663 16.58 32.74 38.25
CA SER A 663 16.35 32.49 36.83
C SER A 663 14.92 32.86 36.41
N PRO A 664 14.71 33.33 35.17
CA PRO A 664 13.38 33.47 34.62
C PRO A 664 12.63 32.13 34.69
N CYS A 665 11.31 32.19 34.85
CA CYS A 665 10.47 30.99 34.92
C CYS A 665 10.65 30.10 33.68
N ASP A 666 11.24 28.92 33.87
CA ASP A 666 11.39 27.88 32.85
C ASP A 666 10.10 27.07 32.77
N ASN A 667 9.43 27.13 31.61
CA ASN A 667 8.10 26.53 31.45
C ASN A 667 8.11 25.00 31.62
N VAL A 668 9.19 24.30 31.23
CA VAL A 668 9.27 22.83 31.38
C VAL A 668 9.40 22.47 32.86
N LEU A 669 10.25 23.19 33.60
CA LEU A 669 10.35 23.01 35.05
C LEU A 669 9.04 23.36 35.76
N LEU A 670 8.34 24.41 35.31
CA LEU A 670 7.00 24.77 35.80
C LEU A 670 5.99 23.65 35.56
N GLU A 671 5.90 23.11 34.35
CA GLU A 671 5.04 21.96 34.02
C GLU A 671 5.35 20.76 34.92
N TRP A 672 6.62 20.41 35.10
CA TRP A 672 7.01 19.26 35.93
C TRP A 672 6.71 19.49 37.41
N THR A 673 6.86 20.73 37.88
CA THR A 673 6.46 21.11 39.25
C THR A 673 4.95 20.94 39.43
N LEU A 674 4.14 21.44 38.48
CA LEU A 674 2.69 21.26 38.49
C LEU A 674 2.29 19.78 38.41
N ILE A 675 2.93 18.96 37.57
CA ILE A 675 2.70 17.50 37.49
C ILE A 675 2.83 16.86 38.87
N LEU A 676 3.92 17.15 39.60
CA LEU A 676 4.15 16.58 40.93
C LEU A 676 3.07 17.03 41.94
N GLU A 677 2.70 18.31 41.95
CA GLU A 677 1.64 18.81 42.84
C GLU A 677 0.28 18.17 42.52
N LEU A 678 -0.02 17.96 41.24
CA LEU A 678 -1.26 17.32 40.81
C LEU A 678 -1.30 15.82 41.11
N LEU A 679 -0.15 15.14 41.15
CA LEU A 679 -0.05 13.77 41.65
C LEU A 679 -0.32 13.72 43.16
N VAL A 680 0.27 14.64 43.94
CA VAL A 680 0.09 14.69 45.40
C VAL A 680 -1.37 14.94 45.78
N CYS A 681 -2.07 15.83 45.07
CA CYS A 681 -3.49 16.09 45.33
C CYS A 681 -4.44 15.07 44.66
N GLY A 682 -3.92 14.10 43.91
CA GLY A 682 -4.68 13.03 43.26
C GLY A 682 -5.50 13.46 42.05
N ARG A 683 -5.30 14.69 41.56
CA ARG A 683 -5.93 15.23 40.35
C ARG A 683 -5.36 14.56 39.10
N LEU A 684 -4.05 14.41 39.04
CA LEU A 684 -3.36 13.61 38.03
C LEU A 684 -3.25 12.17 38.54
N LYS A 685 -3.64 11.18 37.72
CA LYS A 685 -3.62 9.77 38.14
C LYS A 685 -2.25 9.13 37.96
N ARG A 686 -1.53 9.49 36.92
CA ARG A 686 -0.22 8.92 36.59
C ARG A 686 0.68 9.94 35.88
N CYS A 687 1.98 9.73 36.01
CA CYS A 687 3.02 10.38 35.23
C CYS A 687 3.84 9.28 34.57
N VAL A 688 4.07 9.37 33.26
CA VAL A 688 4.83 8.39 32.49
C VAL A 688 5.95 9.11 31.74
N PRO A 689 7.14 9.27 32.34
CA PRO A 689 8.23 9.97 31.69
C PRO A 689 8.79 9.16 30.52
N ILE A 690 9.06 9.83 29.40
CA ILE A 690 9.84 9.27 28.29
C ILE A 690 11.28 9.77 28.47
N MET A 691 12.20 8.86 28.74
CA MET A 691 13.61 9.18 29.00
C MET A 691 14.44 9.02 27.72
N MET A 692 15.29 10.00 27.43
CA MET A 692 16.02 10.04 26.17
C MET A 692 17.36 10.78 26.25
N GLY A 693 18.47 10.10 25.94
CA GLY A 693 19.77 10.74 25.80
C GLY A 693 19.92 11.52 24.49
N ALA A 694 21.14 12.00 24.20
CA ALA A 694 21.41 12.75 22.99
C ALA A 694 21.12 11.92 21.71
N PRO A 695 20.63 12.53 20.62
CA PRO A 695 20.48 11.85 19.33
C PRO A 695 21.81 11.27 18.85
N VAL A 696 21.77 10.08 18.24
CA VAL A 696 22.94 9.48 17.60
C VAL A 696 23.20 10.22 16.28
N LYS A 697 24.45 10.60 16.00
CA LYS A 697 24.82 11.21 14.71
C LYS A 697 24.92 10.12 13.65
N GLU A 698 24.44 10.39 12.43
CA GLU A 698 24.58 9.47 11.29
C GLU A 698 26.05 9.02 11.11
N GLY A 699 26.26 7.70 11.03
CA GLY A 699 27.59 7.08 10.90
C GLY A 699 28.19 6.44 12.16
N GLY A 700 27.44 6.29 13.27
CA GLY A 700 27.89 5.57 14.47
C GLY A 700 26.85 4.60 15.03
N GLU A 701 27.29 3.40 15.41
CA GLU A 701 26.54 2.22 15.93
C GLU A 701 25.17 1.96 15.28
N GLU A 702 25.15 1.01 14.35
CA GLU A 702 23.92 0.51 13.72
C GLU A 702 22.89 0.06 14.78
N LYS A 703 21.68 0.65 14.71
CA LYS A 703 20.38 0.23 15.33
C LYS A 703 19.78 1.09 16.46
N LYS A 704 20.40 2.18 16.93
CA LYS A 704 19.81 3.06 17.97
C LYS A 704 19.59 4.50 17.50
N LEU A 705 18.40 5.06 17.78
CA LEU A 705 18.04 6.45 17.46
C LEU A 705 18.59 7.47 18.47
N VAL A 706 18.66 7.08 19.75
CA VAL A 706 19.05 7.94 20.86
C VAL A 706 19.95 7.18 21.83
N ARG A 707 20.83 7.92 22.51
CA ARG A 707 21.71 7.37 23.56
C ARG A 707 20.94 7.16 24.87
N ASP A 708 21.57 6.43 25.78
CA ASP A 708 21.10 6.32 27.17
C ASP A 708 21.21 7.70 27.86
N LEU A 709 20.10 8.17 28.45
CA LEU A 709 20.04 9.44 29.19
C LEU A 709 21.00 9.46 30.38
N PHE A 710 21.22 8.31 31.02
CA PHE A 710 22.00 8.21 32.25
C PHE A 710 23.51 8.05 32.02
N ALA A 711 23.93 7.77 30.78
CA ALA A 711 25.33 7.51 30.44
C ALA A 711 26.26 8.69 30.77
N ASP A 712 25.83 9.93 30.51
CA ASP A 712 26.65 11.14 30.72
C ASP A 712 26.58 11.67 32.16
N GLY A 713 25.73 11.08 33.00
CA GLY A 713 25.53 11.47 34.40
C GLY A 713 24.92 12.87 34.59
N ASP A 714 24.38 13.49 33.55
CA ASP A 714 23.87 14.87 33.59
C ASP A 714 22.70 15.05 34.57
N ALA A 715 21.84 14.04 34.72
CA ALA A 715 20.78 14.04 35.73
C ALA A 715 21.31 14.21 37.16
N ASN A 716 22.53 13.72 37.45
CA ASN A 716 23.15 13.84 38.77
C ASN A 716 23.76 15.23 39.03
N LYS A 717 24.06 15.98 37.96
CA LYS A 717 24.70 17.30 37.97
C LYS A 717 23.70 18.45 38.08
N LEU A 718 22.39 18.17 38.08
CA LEU A 718 21.35 19.19 38.22
C LEU A 718 21.52 20.03 39.50
N PRO A 719 21.23 21.34 39.46
CA PRO A 719 21.49 22.22 40.58
C PRO A 719 20.49 21.97 41.72
N ASP A 720 21.02 21.96 42.95
CA ASP A 720 20.21 21.85 44.18
C ASP A 720 19.74 23.24 44.64
N VAL A 721 19.02 23.92 43.75
CA VAL A 721 18.50 25.29 43.94
C VAL A 721 17.00 25.33 43.69
N VAL A 722 16.28 26.14 44.44
CA VAL A 722 14.86 26.45 44.20
C VAL A 722 14.77 27.64 43.24
N CYS A 723 14.05 27.49 42.13
CA CYS A 723 13.82 28.60 41.20
C CYS A 723 12.60 29.40 41.67
N SER A 724 12.83 30.60 42.21
CA SER A 724 11.79 31.41 42.86
C SER A 724 10.65 31.81 41.92
N GLU A 725 10.97 32.16 40.68
CA GLU A 725 9.98 32.54 39.65
C GLU A 725 9.10 31.36 39.21
N VAL A 726 9.63 30.12 39.23
CA VAL A 726 8.81 28.92 38.95
C VAL A 726 7.85 28.64 40.10
N VAL A 727 8.33 28.72 41.35
CA VAL A 727 7.49 28.49 42.54
C VAL A 727 6.35 29.50 42.61
N LYS A 728 6.67 30.79 42.43
CA LYS A 728 5.69 31.89 42.44
C LYS A 728 4.62 31.72 41.37
N GLU A 729 5.02 31.33 40.15
CA GLU A 729 4.07 31.12 39.06
C GLU A 729 3.25 29.84 39.26
N ALA A 730 3.85 28.76 39.76
CA ALA A 730 3.13 27.52 40.10
C ALA A 730 2.08 27.76 41.19
N GLU A 731 2.43 28.50 42.24
CA GLU A 731 1.51 28.90 43.32
C GLU A 731 0.34 29.70 42.74
N ARG A 732 0.62 30.72 41.93
CA ARG A 732 -0.41 31.53 41.29
C ARG A 732 -1.39 30.66 40.49
N LEU A 733 -0.87 29.80 39.62
CA LEU A 733 -1.69 28.94 38.76
C LEU A 733 -2.53 27.93 39.56
N LEU A 734 -1.96 27.31 40.60
CA LEU A 734 -2.70 26.38 41.47
C LEU A 734 -3.82 27.08 42.23
N VAL A 735 -3.53 28.25 42.82
CA VAL A 735 -4.52 29.02 43.59
C VAL A 735 -5.63 29.56 42.69
N ASP A 736 -5.30 30.03 41.48
CA ASP A 736 -6.28 30.50 40.49
C ASP A 736 -7.31 29.41 40.13
N GLU A 737 -6.92 28.14 40.17
CA GLU A 737 -7.79 26.97 39.91
C GLU A 737 -8.31 26.30 41.20
N GLY A 738 -8.15 26.97 42.36
CA GLY A 738 -8.68 26.52 43.65
C GLY A 738 -7.93 25.36 44.30
N LEU A 739 -6.71 25.07 43.85
CA LEU A 739 -5.84 24.03 44.41
C LEU A 739 -4.89 24.62 45.45
N LYS A 740 -4.64 23.86 46.52
CA LYS A 740 -3.70 24.26 47.58
C LYS A 740 -2.32 23.65 47.32
N PRO A 741 -1.27 24.46 47.13
CA PRO A 741 0.09 23.95 46.98
C PRO A 741 0.56 23.14 48.20
N SER A 742 1.36 22.10 47.96
CA SER A 742 2.03 21.37 49.04
C SER A 742 3.14 22.21 49.68
N LYS A 743 3.48 21.88 50.93
CA LYS A 743 4.62 22.54 51.61
C LYS A 743 5.94 22.26 50.90
N ASP A 744 6.06 21.07 50.31
CA ASP A 744 7.27 20.61 49.64
C ASP A 744 7.54 21.43 48.38
N MET A 745 6.51 21.93 47.68
CA MET A 745 6.64 22.75 46.47
C MET A 745 7.60 23.94 46.67
N TYR A 746 7.52 24.64 47.81
CA TYR A 746 8.33 25.84 48.09
C TYR A 746 9.80 25.53 48.35
N THR A 747 10.13 24.27 48.63
CA THR A 747 11.49 23.83 48.97
C THR A 747 12.09 22.89 47.92
N ARG A 748 11.28 22.42 46.97
CA ARG A 748 11.70 21.45 45.96
C ARG A 748 12.70 22.08 44.98
N THR A 749 13.92 21.57 44.96
CA THR A 749 14.97 22.05 44.06
C THR A 749 14.81 21.51 42.65
N VAL A 750 15.47 22.13 41.66
CA VAL A 750 15.48 21.65 40.26
C VAL A 750 15.87 20.16 40.21
N LYS A 751 16.95 19.78 40.91
CA LYS A 751 17.40 18.40 41.03
C LYS A 751 16.31 17.47 41.59
N GLN A 752 15.62 17.89 42.64
CA GLN A 752 14.57 17.09 43.28
C GLN A 752 13.33 16.93 42.38
N VAL A 753 12.93 17.96 41.62
CA VAL A 753 11.82 17.87 40.65
C VAL A 753 12.12 16.78 39.62
N VAL A 754 13.28 16.84 38.97
CA VAL A 754 13.64 15.85 37.93
C VAL A 754 13.77 14.45 38.53
N ALA A 755 14.40 14.31 39.69
CA ALA A 755 14.53 13.03 40.37
C ALA A 755 13.16 12.40 40.68
N GLN A 756 12.18 13.18 41.15
CA GLN A 756 10.85 12.67 41.43
C GLN A 756 10.07 12.28 40.17
N ILE A 757 10.22 13.02 39.07
CA ILE A 757 9.65 12.63 37.77
C ILE A 757 10.25 11.30 37.30
N LEU A 758 11.56 11.12 37.40
CA LEU A 758 12.25 9.89 36.99
C LEU A 758 11.94 8.67 37.86
N LEU A 759 11.36 8.85 39.06
CA LEU A 759 10.88 7.75 39.91
C LEU A 759 9.52 7.21 39.47
N CYS A 760 8.82 7.90 38.55
CA CYS A 760 7.55 7.43 38.01
C CYS A 760 7.77 6.30 36.97
N ASP A 761 6.73 5.50 36.72
CA ASP A 761 6.76 4.41 35.72
C ASP A 761 6.99 4.98 34.31
N GLY A 762 8.21 4.86 33.78
CA GLY A 762 8.64 5.52 32.56
C GLY A 762 9.08 4.61 31.42
N VAL A 763 9.21 5.19 30.23
CA VAL A 763 9.70 4.53 29.01
C VAL A 763 11.14 4.95 28.75
N LYS A 764 12.04 3.98 28.56
CA LYS A 764 13.43 4.20 28.15
C LYS A 764 13.53 4.18 26.63
N ALA A 765 13.64 5.34 25.99
CA ALA A 765 13.58 5.42 24.53
C ALA A 765 14.76 4.72 23.83
N TRP A 766 15.91 4.58 24.50
CA TRP A 766 17.10 3.88 23.96
C TRP A 766 16.99 2.35 23.98
N ASP A 767 15.98 1.80 24.63
CA ASP A 767 15.67 0.36 24.61
C ASP A 767 14.77 -0.01 23.42
N ALA A 768 14.23 0.98 22.69
CA ALA A 768 13.50 0.75 21.46
C ALA A 768 14.47 0.29 20.35
N LYS A 769 14.26 -0.92 19.83
CA LYS A 769 14.98 -1.41 18.64
C LYS A 769 14.50 -0.61 17.43
N GLY A 770 15.43 -0.13 16.59
CA GLY A 770 15.08 0.44 15.30
C GLY A 770 14.37 -0.59 14.42
N SER A 771 13.04 -0.57 14.37
CA SER A 771 12.29 -1.28 13.35
C SER A 771 12.32 -0.43 12.09
N HIS A 772 13.15 -0.80 11.11
CA HIS A 772 12.94 -0.29 9.76
C HIS A 772 11.54 -0.70 9.33
N GLY A 773 10.70 0.28 9.00
CA GLY A 773 9.35 0.10 8.46
C GLY A 773 9.34 -0.45 7.03
N GLY A 774 10.17 -1.45 6.75
CA GLY A 774 10.05 -2.30 5.58
C GLY A 774 9.42 -3.61 6.03
N ALA A 775 8.17 -3.83 5.65
CA ALA A 775 7.57 -5.17 5.67
C ALA A 775 8.41 -6.05 4.72
N GLY A 776 9.40 -6.76 5.26
CA GLY A 776 10.35 -7.56 4.49
C GLY A 776 11.55 -8.10 5.28
N GLY A 777 11.77 -7.71 6.53
CA GLY A 777 12.84 -8.25 7.38
C GLY A 777 12.32 -9.32 8.36
N GLY A 778 12.79 -10.55 8.21
CA GLY A 778 12.44 -11.70 9.05
C GLY A 778 12.49 -11.40 10.55
N VAL A 779 11.51 -11.95 11.26
CA VAL A 779 11.31 -11.84 12.71
C VAL A 779 12.45 -12.54 13.45
N ALA A 780 13.49 -11.79 13.80
CA ALA A 780 14.45 -12.22 14.82
C ALA A 780 13.90 -11.86 16.21
N HIS A 781 13.07 -12.75 16.79
CA HIS A 781 12.69 -12.70 18.20
C HIS A 781 13.84 -13.19 19.08
N GLN A 782 14.18 -12.44 20.14
CA GLN A 782 14.84 -13.02 21.31
C GLN A 782 14.37 -12.36 22.61
N ARG A 783 13.77 -13.23 23.43
CA ARG A 783 13.66 -13.37 24.90
C ARG A 783 13.53 -12.14 25.79
#